data_AF-A0A960UJV6-F1
#
_entry.id   AF-A0A960UJV6-F1
#
_cell.length_a   1.000
_cell.length_b   1.000
_cell.length_c   1.000
_cell.angle_alpha   90.00
_cell.angle_beta   90.00
_cell.angle_gamma   90.00
#
_symmetry.space_group_name_H-M   'P 1'
#
loop_
_entity.id
_entity.type
_entity.pdbx_description
1 polymer ?
#
loop_
_entity_poly.entity_id
_entity_poly.type
_entity_poly.pdbx_seq_one_letter_code
_entity_poly.pdbx_strand_id
1 'polypeptide(L)'
;MRLQLKLRTFFFAVITIGLVAVTIFLGRVVYSDLYRKILLSFDQKLLAASTVVASFVSGEDHNKVIQVTQLRGITASNGQIYGRFFGAPGLEQLNPDTLQSNVQQLQEEPWYVEDITSANGLIFAAGPENEVSEEIKENPEGKPSIIWMNPVSGEIGTWQIIDEPCRGIAYLENSIYCAGPELLLRIPMNQDGSAGQPADVLSFEKDTKITGLGASADGKFLIATDTDNKQLLWISPVDGIIARAVKLHLGKAENPYPFGVFSITYDSIRRKYFGVSTVSFLEINPDTGQITELPGFGFGPPESQRIYRNLVEPMIRVRKGTEIYFLYSAILVDRESTIIYALDSTQSNIHSNVGYADPDPPKDDIRDVILKREIYLSDIEPWEEWGLLKSAYVPILNREGDAVAYSGADVNIDIIESKTRLALLQVVIIGLVALIAGLLIAYFITERLTSPIQKLKQSALRVAAGDFGNEIHVERPAELTRLSGSLTALSRSLQETVTSLTGENFRLEEKRRKNELMNLVRSFMKHRSAMDYVDVEEKTDFGVYEDGQYTAVWVCCPTDDHLRTTRIHSDLFRISRRLLSQRSDQWLATMKPMVGHDLHFAVLIYRDAGRVEIAVDGPTTVYLASDQSVQRQSVDSEGDFSIKSVRAVYVEQGAQPDRTSEMQGKPQARIKKFKEKPGMEGRMLEVLL
;
A
#
# COMPACT_ATOMS: atom_id res chain seq x y z
N MET A 1 2.81 -8.20 32.22
CA MET A 1 2.17 -6.90 31.91
C MET A 1 1.14 -7.12 30.79
N ARG A 2 -0.16 -7.10 31.07
CA ARG A 2 -1.21 -7.29 30.04
C ARG A 2 -1.50 -5.95 29.37
N LEU A 3 -1.02 -5.74 28.14
CA LEU A 3 -1.42 -4.58 27.33
C LEU A 3 -2.91 -4.70 26.97
N GLN A 4 -3.76 -3.83 27.54
CA GLN A 4 -5.13 -3.67 27.07
C GLN A 4 -5.17 -2.58 26.00
N LEU A 5 -5.06 -2.99 24.73
CA LEU A 5 -5.20 -2.09 23.58
C LEU A 5 -6.69 -1.82 23.31
N LYS A 6 -7.01 -0.58 22.92
CA LYS A 6 -8.36 -0.26 22.39
C LYS A 6 -8.60 -1.08 21.12
N LEU A 7 -9.84 -1.53 20.89
CA LEU A 7 -10.23 -2.35 19.74
C LEU A 7 -9.73 -1.78 18.40
N ARG A 8 -9.85 -0.44 18.24
CA ARG A 8 -9.35 0.30 17.07
C ARG A 8 -7.84 0.14 16.85
N THR A 9 -7.05 0.28 17.92
CA THR A 9 -5.60 0.15 17.87
C THR A 9 -5.18 -1.28 17.55
N PHE A 10 -5.89 -2.27 18.08
CA PHE A 10 -5.62 -3.68 17.79
C PHE A 10 -5.87 -4.03 16.32
N PHE A 11 -7.06 -3.72 15.77
CA PHE A 11 -7.37 -4.00 14.37
C PHE A 11 -6.42 -3.27 13.40
N PHE A 12 -6.14 -1.99 13.67
CA PHE A 12 -5.20 -1.23 12.84
C PHE A 12 -3.80 -1.85 12.87
N ALA A 13 -3.30 -2.25 14.04
CA ALA A 13 -1.99 -2.89 14.16
C ALA A 13 -1.91 -4.22 13.40
N VAL A 14 -2.93 -5.08 13.51
CA VAL A 14 -2.98 -6.37 12.80
C VAL A 14 -2.99 -6.17 11.28
N ILE A 15 -3.83 -5.26 10.77
CA ILE A 15 -3.88 -4.95 9.34
C ILE A 15 -2.56 -4.34 8.87
N THR A 16 -1.96 -3.46 9.66
CA THR A 16 -0.67 -2.83 9.33
C THR A 16 0.45 -3.85 9.23
N ILE A 17 0.53 -4.81 10.17
CA ILE A 17 1.53 -5.89 10.11
C ILE A 17 1.34 -6.74 8.86
N GLY A 18 0.09 -7.11 8.54
CA GLY A 18 -0.23 -7.87 7.32
C GLY A 18 0.14 -7.10 6.06
N LEU A 19 -0.15 -5.81 6.01
CA LEU A 19 0.18 -4.94 4.88
C LEU A 19 1.70 -4.84 4.67
N VAL A 20 2.47 -4.59 5.75
CA VAL A 20 3.93 -4.53 5.68
C VAL A 20 4.52 -5.86 5.20
N ALA A 21 4.04 -7.00 5.70
CA ALA A 21 4.50 -8.31 5.26
C ALA A 21 4.24 -8.55 3.76
N VAL A 22 3.05 -8.19 3.27
CA VAL A 22 2.70 -8.28 1.85
C VAL A 22 3.55 -7.34 1.00
N THR A 23 3.82 -6.11 1.45
CA THR A 23 4.68 -5.16 0.75
C THR A 23 6.12 -5.68 0.64
N ILE A 24 6.67 -6.25 1.71
CA ILE A 24 8.01 -6.85 1.68
C ILE A 24 8.07 -8.03 0.71
N PHE A 25 7.06 -8.92 0.76
CA PHE A 25 6.98 -10.06 -0.14
C PHE A 25 6.91 -9.63 -1.62
N LEU A 26 6.00 -8.71 -1.95
CA LEU A 26 5.88 -8.15 -3.29
C LEU A 26 7.17 -7.45 -3.73
N GLY A 27 7.78 -6.65 -2.85
CA GLY A 27 9.05 -5.99 -3.11
C GLY A 27 10.15 -6.97 -3.49
N ARG A 28 10.25 -8.10 -2.76
CA ARG A 28 11.20 -9.18 -3.07
C ARG A 28 10.93 -9.82 -4.44
N VAL A 29 9.66 -10.11 -4.75
CA VAL A 29 9.27 -10.70 -6.05
C VAL A 29 9.63 -9.75 -7.20
N VAL A 30 9.24 -8.48 -7.09
CA VAL A 30 9.53 -7.46 -8.10
C VAL A 30 11.03 -7.27 -8.28
N TYR A 31 11.80 -7.18 -7.18
CA TYR A 31 13.25 -7.09 -7.24
C TYR A 31 13.88 -8.28 -7.97
N SER A 32 13.47 -9.51 -7.62
CA SER A 32 14.01 -10.72 -8.26
C SER A 32 13.69 -10.80 -9.76
N ASP A 33 12.49 -10.38 -10.17
CA ASP A 33 12.08 -10.34 -11.57
C ASP A 33 12.85 -9.27 -12.36
N LEU A 34 13.04 -8.11 -11.74
CA LEU A 34 13.77 -6.99 -12.33
C LEU A 34 15.25 -7.30 -12.49
N TYR A 35 15.89 -7.88 -11.47
CA TYR A 35 17.27 -8.35 -11.53
C TYR A 35 17.46 -9.36 -12.66
N ARG A 36 16.58 -10.37 -12.77
CA ARG A 36 16.62 -11.35 -13.87
C ARG A 36 16.47 -10.71 -15.24
N LYS A 37 15.55 -9.73 -15.40
CA LYS A 37 15.38 -8.99 -16.65
C LYS A 37 16.58 -8.14 -17.02
N ILE A 38 17.24 -7.53 -16.03
CA ILE A 38 18.47 -6.76 -16.24
C ILE A 38 19.59 -7.70 -16.73
N LEU A 39 19.78 -8.85 -16.08
CA LEU A 39 20.75 -9.85 -16.52
C LEU A 39 20.46 -10.34 -17.94
N LEU A 40 19.22 -10.74 -18.24
CA LEU A 40 18.82 -11.17 -19.58
C LEU A 40 19.06 -10.11 -20.66
N SER A 41 18.90 -8.83 -20.33
CA SER A 41 19.19 -7.72 -21.24
C SER A 41 20.69 -7.61 -21.53
N PHE A 42 21.54 -7.80 -20.51
CA PHE A 42 22.99 -7.87 -20.71
C PHE A 42 23.39 -9.12 -21.50
N ASP A 43 22.83 -10.29 -21.22
CA ASP A 43 23.06 -11.53 -21.98
C ASP A 43 22.82 -11.31 -23.47
N GLN A 44 21.68 -10.70 -23.80
CA GLN A 44 21.32 -10.38 -25.19
C GLN A 44 22.31 -9.39 -25.83
N LYS A 45 22.75 -8.36 -25.09
CA LYS A 45 23.73 -7.38 -25.59
C LYS A 45 25.10 -8.01 -25.84
N LEU A 46 25.60 -8.82 -24.90
CA LEU A 46 26.88 -9.50 -25.00
C LEU A 46 26.88 -10.47 -26.18
N LEU A 47 25.84 -11.31 -26.30
CA LEU A 47 25.67 -12.24 -27.41
C LEU A 47 25.52 -11.52 -28.75
N ALA A 48 24.70 -10.47 -28.81
CA ALA A 48 24.50 -9.72 -30.05
C ALA A 48 25.81 -9.06 -30.52
N ALA A 49 26.55 -8.42 -29.61
CA ALA A 49 27.80 -7.75 -29.95
C ALA A 49 28.88 -8.73 -30.44
N SER A 50 29.13 -9.80 -29.67
CA SER A 50 30.10 -10.84 -30.04
C SER A 50 29.72 -11.57 -31.33
N THR A 51 28.43 -11.88 -31.53
CA THR A 51 27.93 -12.50 -32.77
C THR A 51 28.11 -11.58 -33.98
N VAL A 52 27.83 -10.29 -33.83
CA VAL A 52 28.05 -9.32 -34.91
C VAL A 52 29.52 -9.30 -35.30
N VAL A 53 30.45 -9.25 -34.35
CA VAL A 53 31.90 -9.32 -34.64
C VAL A 53 32.27 -10.63 -35.32
N ALA A 54 31.82 -11.75 -34.78
CA ALA A 54 32.09 -13.07 -35.37
C ALA A 54 31.51 -13.26 -36.78
N SER A 55 30.51 -12.46 -37.17
CA SER A 55 29.91 -12.52 -38.50
C SER A 55 30.69 -11.80 -39.60
N PHE A 56 31.50 -10.79 -39.26
CA PHE A 56 32.25 -10.00 -40.25
C PHE A 56 33.78 -10.13 -40.12
N VAL A 57 34.28 -10.65 -39.00
CA VAL A 57 35.69 -11.03 -38.86
C VAL A 57 35.85 -12.46 -39.39
N SER A 58 36.67 -12.64 -40.41
CA SER A 58 37.05 -13.99 -40.89
C SER A 58 38.30 -14.48 -40.19
N GLY A 59 38.45 -15.79 -40.04
CA GLY A 59 39.69 -16.39 -39.54
C GLY A 59 40.93 -15.99 -40.34
N GLU A 60 40.80 -15.84 -41.66
CA GLU A 60 41.89 -15.44 -42.55
C GLU A 60 42.32 -13.97 -42.33
N ASP A 61 41.36 -13.05 -42.16
CA ASP A 61 41.67 -11.65 -41.87
C ASP A 61 42.29 -11.51 -40.48
N HIS A 62 41.83 -12.31 -39.52
CA HIS A 62 42.37 -12.35 -38.16
C HIS A 62 43.86 -12.77 -38.15
N ASN A 63 44.22 -13.79 -38.93
CA ASN A 63 45.60 -14.26 -39.06
C ASN A 63 46.56 -13.20 -39.64
N LYS A 64 46.06 -12.31 -40.51
CA LYS A 64 46.87 -11.20 -41.07
C LYS A 64 47.14 -10.08 -40.08
N VAL A 65 46.31 -9.98 -39.05
CA VAL A 65 46.41 -8.94 -38.02
C VAL A 65 47.29 -9.39 -36.86
N ILE A 66 47.15 -10.64 -36.41
CA ILE A 66 47.83 -11.11 -35.20
C ILE A 66 49.35 -11.22 -35.32
N GLN A 67 49.88 -11.29 -36.54
CA GLN A 67 51.33 -11.33 -36.81
C GLN A 67 51.97 -9.94 -36.84
N VAL A 68 51.23 -8.88 -36.48
CA VAL A 68 51.69 -7.49 -36.56
C VAL A 68 52.28 -7.04 -35.24
N THR A 69 53.42 -6.36 -35.31
CA THR A 69 53.97 -5.57 -34.22
C THR A 69 53.39 -4.15 -34.24
N GLN A 70 53.08 -3.63 -33.05
CA GLN A 70 52.57 -2.26 -32.86
C GLN A 70 53.64 -1.37 -32.27
N LEU A 71 53.85 -0.20 -32.85
CA LEU A 71 54.70 0.82 -32.24
C LEU A 71 54.02 1.35 -30.96
N ARG A 72 54.75 1.40 -29.85
CA ARG A 72 54.21 1.81 -28.52
C ARG A 72 54.87 3.07 -28.00
N GLY A 73 56.19 3.03 -27.80
CA GLY A 73 56.96 4.17 -27.33
C GLY A 73 57.71 4.83 -28.49
N ILE A 74 57.76 6.17 -28.50
CA ILE A 74 58.61 6.93 -29.42
C ILE A 74 59.38 8.04 -28.71
N THR A 75 60.59 8.34 -29.19
CA THR A 75 61.31 9.51 -28.73
C THR A 75 62.20 10.10 -29.81
N ALA A 76 62.30 11.43 -29.85
CA ALA A 76 63.25 12.11 -30.71
C ALA A 76 64.56 12.36 -29.97
N SER A 77 65.69 12.04 -30.62
CA SER A 77 67.03 12.40 -30.14
C SER A 77 67.92 12.80 -31.32
N ASN A 78 68.50 14.00 -31.24
CA ASN A 78 69.40 14.55 -32.27
C ASN A 78 68.85 14.49 -33.72
N GLY A 79 67.55 14.71 -33.90
CA GLY A 79 66.88 14.69 -35.22
C GLY A 79 66.57 13.29 -35.77
N GLN A 80 66.91 12.24 -35.02
CA GLN A 80 66.49 10.87 -35.28
C GLN A 80 65.30 10.53 -34.37
N ILE A 81 64.30 9.86 -34.91
CA ILE A 81 63.20 9.30 -34.11
C ILE A 81 63.54 7.85 -33.81
N TYR A 82 63.44 7.48 -32.55
CA TYR A 82 63.55 6.11 -32.07
C TYR A 82 62.18 5.62 -31.68
N GLY A 83 61.90 4.35 -31.95
CA GLY A 83 60.64 3.69 -31.67
C GLY A 83 60.87 2.31 -31.06
N ARG A 84 59.99 1.93 -30.13
CA ARG A 84 59.90 0.57 -29.60
C ARG A 84 58.56 -0.04 -29.97
N PHE A 85 58.63 -1.20 -30.59
CA PHE A 85 57.46 -1.99 -30.93
C PHE A 85 57.17 -3.01 -29.84
N PHE A 86 55.88 -3.22 -29.59
CA PHE A 86 55.38 -4.27 -28.71
C PHE A 86 55.89 -5.64 -29.18
N GLY A 87 56.51 -6.40 -28.28
CA GLY A 87 57.01 -7.76 -28.55
C GLY A 87 58.17 -7.84 -29.56
N ALA A 88 58.79 -6.72 -29.93
CA ALA A 88 59.92 -6.71 -30.85
C ALA A 88 61.26 -6.58 -30.11
N PRO A 89 62.33 -7.25 -30.56
CA PRO A 89 63.60 -7.30 -29.82
C PRO A 89 64.50 -6.06 -30.00
N GLY A 90 64.24 -5.23 -31.01
CA GLY A 90 65.14 -4.13 -31.39
C GLY A 90 64.61 -2.73 -31.09
N LEU A 91 65.51 -1.75 -31.07
CA LEU A 91 65.18 -0.33 -31.10
C LEU A 91 65.12 0.15 -32.56
N GLU A 92 63.98 0.64 -33.01
CA GLU A 92 63.81 1.08 -34.39
C GLU A 92 64.18 2.55 -34.56
N GLN A 93 65.00 2.85 -35.56
CA GLN A 93 65.29 4.20 -36.03
C GLN A 93 64.30 4.54 -37.14
N LEU A 94 63.37 5.45 -36.87
CA LEU A 94 62.28 5.85 -37.76
C LEU A 94 62.62 7.17 -38.46
N ASN A 95 62.51 7.22 -39.79
CA ASN A 95 62.64 8.46 -40.54
C ASN A 95 61.28 8.94 -41.07
N PRO A 96 60.65 9.93 -40.41
CA PRO A 96 59.29 10.37 -40.76
C PRO A 96 59.16 10.93 -42.18
N ASP A 97 60.25 11.41 -42.78
CA ASP A 97 60.23 12.04 -44.11
C ASP A 97 60.32 11.02 -45.25
N THR A 98 61.04 9.90 -45.03
CA THR A 98 61.29 8.88 -46.06
C THR A 98 60.45 7.62 -45.90
N LEU A 99 59.75 7.47 -44.77
CA LEU A 99 59.01 6.26 -44.42
C LEU A 99 59.88 5.00 -44.33
N GLN A 100 61.18 5.16 -44.01
CA GLN A 100 62.12 4.06 -43.80
C GLN A 100 62.42 3.86 -42.32
N SER A 101 62.54 2.60 -41.89
CA SER A 101 63.06 2.23 -40.58
C SER A 101 64.33 1.38 -40.69
N ASN A 102 65.17 1.46 -39.66
CA ASN A 102 66.31 0.57 -39.47
C ASN A 102 66.30 0.03 -38.04
N VAL A 103 66.54 -1.27 -37.87
CA VAL A 103 66.45 -1.92 -36.56
C VAL A 103 67.85 -2.01 -35.95
N GLN A 104 68.02 -1.41 -34.78
CA GLN A 104 69.17 -1.66 -33.92
C GLN A 104 68.83 -2.84 -33.00
N GLN A 105 69.57 -3.95 -33.15
CA GLN A 105 69.42 -5.09 -32.26
C GLN A 105 69.96 -4.75 -30.87
N LEU A 106 69.20 -5.11 -29.84
CA LEU A 106 69.58 -5.00 -28.45
C LEU A 106 70.30 -6.28 -28.02
N GLN A 107 71.23 -6.17 -27.06
CA GLN A 107 72.03 -7.31 -26.59
C GLN A 107 71.21 -8.31 -25.76
N GLU A 108 70.16 -7.83 -25.12
CA GLU A 108 69.14 -8.58 -24.40
C GLU A 108 67.77 -8.05 -24.85
N GLU A 109 66.75 -8.90 -24.88
CA GLU A 109 65.40 -8.54 -25.32
C GLU A 109 64.55 -8.12 -24.10
N PRO A 110 64.26 -6.82 -23.89
CA PRO A 110 63.23 -6.44 -22.94
C PRO A 110 61.88 -6.81 -23.54
N TRP A 111 61.12 -7.67 -22.84
CA TRP A 111 59.92 -8.30 -23.35
C TRP A 111 58.81 -7.26 -23.61
N TYR A 112 58.72 -6.25 -22.76
CA TYR A 112 57.71 -5.20 -22.90
C TYR A 112 58.21 -3.82 -22.45
N VAL A 113 57.79 -2.75 -23.14
CA VAL A 113 58.00 -1.36 -22.72
C VAL A 113 56.77 -0.55 -23.09
N GLU A 114 56.30 0.32 -22.18
CA GLU A 114 55.09 1.12 -22.41
C GLU A 114 55.38 2.39 -23.21
N ASP A 115 56.43 3.12 -22.81
CA ASP A 115 56.84 4.39 -23.38
C ASP A 115 58.36 4.58 -23.28
N ILE A 116 58.92 5.46 -24.11
CA ILE A 116 60.37 5.74 -24.13
C ILE A 116 60.66 7.24 -24.23
N THR A 117 61.80 7.66 -23.67
CA THR A 117 62.28 9.04 -23.74
C THR A 117 63.79 9.08 -24.01
N SER A 118 64.31 10.19 -24.51
CA SER A 118 65.75 10.35 -24.74
C SER A 118 66.34 11.35 -23.77
N ALA A 119 67.48 11.00 -23.18
CA ALA A 119 68.24 11.87 -22.29
C ALA A 119 69.73 11.61 -22.46
N ASN A 120 70.52 12.66 -22.61
CA ASN A 120 71.99 12.60 -22.67
C ASN A 120 72.55 11.58 -23.68
N GLY A 121 71.86 11.36 -24.80
CA GLY A 121 72.28 10.43 -25.86
C GLY A 121 71.92 8.96 -25.63
N LEU A 122 71.27 8.64 -24.50
CA LEU A 122 70.69 7.35 -24.21
C LEU A 122 69.16 7.40 -24.36
N ILE A 123 68.56 6.23 -24.52
CA ILE A 123 67.10 6.04 -24.51
C ILE A 123 66.71 5.39 -23.19
N PHE A 124 65.75 5.98 -22.49
CA PHE A 124 65.18 5.44 -21.27
C PHE A 124 63.79 4.92 -21.57
N ALA A 125 63.43 3.79 -20.99
CA ALA A 125 62.11 3.20 -21.18
C ALA A 125 61.45 2.91 -19.83
N ALA A 126 60.13 3.06 -19.83
CA ALA A 126 59.27 2.55 -18.80
C ALA A 126 59.22 1.02 -18.91
N GLY A 127 59.91 0.34 -17.98
CA GLY A 127 59.85 -1.11 -17.85
C GLY A 127 58.56 -1.56 -17.14
N PRO A 128 58.02 -2.73 -17.49
CA PRO A 128 56.71 -3.18 -17.06
C PRO A 128 56.74 -3.81 -15.66
N GLU A 129 55.54 -4.11 -15.17
CA GLU A 129 55.29 -4.85 -13.93
C GLU A 129 55.57 -6.35 -14.13
N ASN A 130 56.16 -7.01 -13.12
CA ASN A 130 56.31 -8.47 -13.02
C ASN A 130 57.14 -9.18 -14.11
N GLU A 131 58.17 -8.56 -14.68
CA GLU A 131 59.18 -9.32 -15.42
C GLU A 131 60.07 -10.10 -14.45
N VAL A 132 59.64 -11.31 -14.08
CA VAL A 132 60.55 -12.35 -13.60
C VAL A 132 61.19 -12.97 -14.85
N SER A 133 62.20 -12.30 -15.42
CA SER A 133 63.08 -12.97 -16.37
C SER A 133 64.27 -13.55 -15.60
N GLU A 134 64.59 -14.83 -15.83
CA GLU A 134 65.83 -15.44 -15.32
C GLU A 134 67.10 -14.76 -15.90
N GLU A 135 66.91 -13.83 -16.85
CA GLU A 135 67.94 -13.22 -17.68
C GLU A 135 68.29 -11.77 -17.26
N ILE A 136 67.36 -10.98 -16.71
CA ILE A 136 67.66 -9.67 -16.12
C ILE A 136 68.20 -9.87 -14.70
N LYS A 137 69.52 -10.08 -14.61
CA LYS A 137 70.23 -10.36 -13.34
C LYS A 137 70.12 -9.26 -12.28
N GLU A 138 69.70 -8.05 -12.66
CA GLU A 138 69.71 -6.86 -11.81
C GLU A 138 68.35 -6.52 -11.15
N ASN A 139 67.26 -7.26 -11.45
CA ASN A 139 65.93 -7.06 -10.85
C ASN A 139 65.32 -8.36 -10.26
N PRO A 140 65.89 -8.91 -9.18
CA PRO A 140 65.52 -10.23 -8.66
C PRO A 140 64.13 -10.31 -8.01
N GLU A 141 63.48 -9.17 -7.73
CA GLU A 141 62.15 -9.11 -7.11
C GLU A 141 61.01 -8.91 -8.14
N GLY A 142 61.33 -8.72 -9.42
CA GLY A 142 60.32 -8.48 -10.48
C GLY A 142 59.60 -7.13 -10.35
N LYS A 143 60.19 -6.17 -9.61
CA LYS A 143 59.59 -4.84 -9.39
C LYS A 143 59.64 -4.00 -10.68
N PRO A 144 58.71 -3.04 -10.87
CA PRO A 144 58.80 -2.12 -11.99
C PRO A 144 60.13 -1.35 -11.96
N SER A 145 60.68 -1.07 -13.14
CA SER A 145 61.96 -0.37 -13.25
C SER A 145 62.03 0.50 -14.49
N ILE A 146 62.89 1.50 -14.46
CA ILE A 146 63.28 2.28 -15.63
C ILE A 146 64.56 1.67 -16.17
N ILE A 147 64.55 1.30 -17.45
CA ILE A 147 65.73 0.75 -18.13
C ILE A 147 66.34 1.80 -19.05
N TRP A 148 67.64 1.71 -19.29
CA TRP A 148 68.35 2.50 -20.27
C TRP A 148 68.82 1.62 -21.42
N MET A 149 68.90 2.20 -22.61
CA MET A 149 69.31 1.55 -23.86
C MET A 149 70.26 2.49 -24.61
N ASN A 150 71.39 1.95 -25.05
CA ASN A 150 72.32 2.67 -25.90
C ASN A 150 71.91 2.50 -27.37
N PRO A 151 71.50 3.57 -28.08
CA PRO A 151 71.00 3.48 -29.44
C PRO A 151 72.08 3.12 -30.48
N VAL A 152 73.36 3.13 -30.10
CA VAL A 152 74.51 2.83 -30.96
C VAL A 152 75.09 1.44 -30.70
N SER A 153 75.33 1.08 -29.42
CA SER A 153 75.91 -0.23 -29.08
C SER A 153 74.87 -1.34 -28.89
N GLY A 154 73.60 -0.98 -28.69
CA GLY A 154 72.54 -1.92 -28.35
C GLY A 154 72.62 -2.46 -26.91
N GLU A 155 73.54 -1.94 -26.09
CA GLU A 155 73.65 -2.28 -24.67
C GLU A 155 72.44 -1.77 -23.90
N ILE A 156 71.97 -2.59 -22.95
CA ILE A 156 70.82 -2.26 -22.10
C ILE A 156 71.18 -2.50 -20.63
N GLY A 157 70.47 -1.85 -19.72
CA GLY A 157 70.59 -2.11 -18.28
C GLY A 157 69.51 -1.43 -17.45
N THR A 158 69.40 -1.80 -16.17
CA THR A 158 68.47 -1.16 -15.24
C THR A 158 69.04 0.17 -14.75
N TRP A 159 68.26 1.25 -14.86
CA TRP A 159 68.64 2.58 -14.38
C TRP A 159 68.15 2.84 -12.96
N GLN A 160 66.89 2.53 -12.66
CA GLN A 160 66.27 2.75 -11.34
C GLN A 160 65.09 1.79 -11.14
N ILE A 161 65.05 1.11 -9.99
CA ILE A 161 63.86 0.33 -9.55
C ILE A 161 62.89 1.30 -8.88
N ILE A 162 61.59 1.18 -9.18
CA ILE A 162 60.53 2.05 -8.67
C ILE A 162 59.43 1.20 -8.03
N ASP A 163 58.62 1.82 -7.16
CA ASP A 163 57.59 1.10 -6.40
C ASP A 163 56.27 0.93 -7.18
N GLU A 164 55.97 1.84 -8.12
CA GLU A 164 54.79 1.80 -8.98
C GLU A 164 55.16 1.68 -10.46
N PRO A 165 54.35 1.00 -11.30
CA PRO A 165 54.64 0.84 -12.70
C PRO A 165 54.60 2.17 -13.45
N CYS A 166 55.58 2.37 -14.32
CA CYS A 166 55.65 3.54 -15.18
C CYS A 166 54.88 3.29 -16.47
N ARG A 167 53.91 4.15 -16.82
CA ARG A 167 53.20 4.07 -18.10
C ARG A 167 53.73 5.05 -19.13
N GLY A 168 53.89 6.32 -18.73
CA GLY A 168 54.49 7.36 -19.58
C GLY A 168 55.82 7.83 -19.01
N ILE A 169 56.81 8.06 -19.86
CA ILE A 169 58.14 8.50 -19.42
C ILE A 169 58.64 9.71 -20.22
N ALA A 170 59.13 10.74 -19.54
CA ALA A 170 59.66 11.93 -20.19
C ALA A 170 60.91 12.46 -19.51
N TYR A 171 61.85 12.96 -20.30
CA TYR A 171 62.99 13.70 -19.79
C TYR A 171 62.74 15.21 -19.89
N LEU A 172 62.90 15.91 -18.76
CA LEU A 172 62.78 17.36 -18.69
C LEU A 172 63.67 17.91 -17.57
N GLU A 173 64.37 19.02 -17.83
CA GLU A 173 65.21 19.72 -16.84
C GLU A 173 66.12 18.78 -16.00
N ASN A 174 66.90 17.94 -16.68
CA ASN A 174 67.85 17.00 -16.04
C ASN A 174 67.18 16.03 -15.04
N SER A 175 65.91 15.71 -15.27
CA SER A 175 65.12 14.77 -14.47
C SER A 175 64.31 13.88 -15.41
N ILE A 176 64.14 12.62 -15.04
CA ILE A 176 63.18 11.72 -15.68
C ILE A 176 61.88 11.77 -14.88
N TYR A 177 60.78 11.98 -15.58
CA TYR A 177 59.44 11.95 -15.06
C TYR A 177 58.77 10.66 -15.50
N CYS A 178 58.07 10.04 -14.56
CA CYS A 178 57.38 8.79 -14.74
C CYS A 178 55.93 8.97 -14.30
N ALA A 179 54.99 8.77 -15.23
CA ALA A 179 53.57 8.79 -14.94
C ALA A 179 53.07 7.37 -14.67
N GLY A 180 52.77 7.08 -13.40
CA GLY A 180 52.13 5.85 -12.97
C GLY A 180 50.60 5.94 -13.00
N PRO A 181 49.89 4.91 -12.48
CA PRO A 181 48.43 4.87 -12.46
C PRO A 181 47.80 5.99 -11.61
N GLU A 182 48.41 6.31 -10.46
CA GLU A 182 47.87 7.27 -9.49
C GLU A 182 48.83 8.45 -9.20
N LEU A 183 50.07 8.39 -9.66
CA LEU A 183 51.11 9.35 -9.28
C LEU A 183 52.04 9.75 -10.44
N LEU A 184 52.48 11.01 -10.44
CA LEU A 184 53.61 11.51 -11.21
C LEU A 184 54.88 11.50 -10.34
N LEU A 185 55.85 10.68 -10.70
CA LEU A 185 57.14 10.56 -10.04
C LEU A 185 58.21 11.36 -10.79
N ARG A 186 59.07 12.07 -10.05
CA ARG A 186 60.24 12.75 -10.59
C ARG A 186 61.52 12.12 -10.04
N ILE A 187 62.44 11.78 -10.93
CA ILE A 187 63.72 11.17 -10.61
C ILE A 187 64.82 12.07 -11.18
N PRO A 188 65.50 12.88 -10.34
CA PRO A 188 66.61 13.72 -10.78
C PRO A 188 67.75 12.86 -11.36
N MET A 189 68.44 13.34 -12.39
CA MET A 189 69.63 12.67 -12.92
C MET A 189 70.88 13.33 -12.34
N ASN A 190 71.76 12.53 -11.72
CA ASN A 190 73.03 13.01 -11.17
C ASN A 190 74.02 13.34 -12.30
N GLN A 191 75.12 14.02 -11.97
CA GLN A 191 76.13 14.43 -12.95
C GLN A 191 76.85 13.26 -13.63
N ASP A 192 76.92 12.10 -12.96
CA ASP A 192 77.47 10.86 -13.49
C ASP A 192 76.45 10.06 -14.31
N GLY A 193 75.22 10.57 -14.48
CA GLY A 193 74.12 9.91 -15.18
C GLY A 193 73.32 8.93 -14.32
N SER A 194 73.71 8.72 -13.06
CA SER A 194 72.96 7.85 -12.15
C SER A 194 71.63 8.48 -11.70
N ALA A 195 70.68 7.64 -11.28
CA ALA A 195 69.42 8.10 -10.73
C ALA A 195 69.61 8.71 -9.32
N GLY A 196 69.00 9.87 -9.10
CA GLY A 196 68.81 10.47 -7.79
C GLY A 196 67.63 9.85 -7.05
N GLN A 197 67.32 10.36 -5.85
CA GLN A 197 66.17 9.88 -5.09
C GLN A 197 64.85 10.23 -5.79
N PRO A 198 63.95 9.26 -6.01
CA PRO A 198 62.61 9.51 -6.53
C PRO A 198 61.81 10.42 -5.58
N ALA A 199 61.02 11.33 -6.15
CA ALA A 199 60.16 12.25 -5.43
C ALA A 199 58.79 12.38 -6.09
N ASP A 200 57.75 12.30 -5.28
CA ASP A 200 56.36 12.43 -5.71
C ASP A 200 56.07 13.90 -6.08
N VAL A 201 55.56 14.13 -7.28
CA VAL A 201 55.19 15.47 -7.76
C VAL A 201 53.71 15.73 -7.52
N LEU A 202 52.84 14.78 -7.88
CA LEU A 202 51.40 14.91 -7.77
C LEU A 202 50.71 13.54 -7.76
N SER A 203 49.57 13.43 -7.07
CA SER A 203 48.59 12.36 -7.27
C SER A 203 47.51 12.79 -8.28
N PHE A 204 47.31 12.00 -9.33
CA PHE A 204 46.32 12.30 -10.37
C PHE A 204 44.88 12.20 -9.83
N GLU A 205 43.96 13.00 -10.39
CA GLU A 205 42.52 12.77 -10.15
C GLU A 205 42.14 11.36 -10.62
N LYS A 206 41.22 10.71 -9.90
CA LYS A 206 40.83 9.28 -10.09
C LYS A 206 40.49 8.87 -11.53
N ASP A 207 40.11 9.84 -12.39
CA ASP A 207 39.67 9.60 -13.77
C ASP A 207 40.71 10.04 -14.85
N THR A 208 41.88 10.57 -14.46
CA THR A 208 42.92 10.97 -15.42
C THR A 208 43.99 9.89 -15.53
N LYS A 209 43.96 9.10 -16.61
CA LYS A 209 44.94 8.05 -16.87
C LYS A 209 45.91 8.47 -17.96
N ILE A 210 47.15 8.72 -17.56
CA ILE A 210 48.24 9.03 -18.49
C ILE A 210 48.79 7.73 -19.06
N THR A 211 48.95 7.71 -20.38
CA THR A 211 49.48 6.56 -21.12
C THR A 211 50.82 6.80 -21.78
N GLY A 212 51.20 8.07 -21.93
CA GLY A 212 52.43 8.49 -22.58
C GLY A 212 52.81 9.88 -22.11
N LEU A 213 54.10 10.17 -22.10
CA LEU A 213 54.61 11.43 -21.58
C LEU A 213 55.73 11.96 -22.48
N GLY A 214 55.73 13.27 -22.72
CA GLY A 214 56.78 13.96 -23.45
C GLY A 214 57.09 15.32 -22.84
N ALA A 215 58.05 16.03 -23.43
CA ALA A 215 58.40 17.40 -23.04
C ALA A 215 57.82 18.41 -24.03
N SER A 216 57.43 19.57 -23.52
CA SER A 216 57.07 20.70 -24.37
C SER A 216 58.31 21.29 -25.06
N ALA A 217 58.09 21.89 -26.23
CA ALA A 217 59.13 22.49 -27.06
C ALA A 217 59.90 23.63 -26.37
N ASP A 218 59.26 24.32 -25.41
CA ASP A 218 59.86 25.37 -24.60
C ASP A 218 60.50 24.85 -23.30
N GLY A 219 60.38 23.55 -23.03
CA GLY A 219 60.92 22.89 -21.85
C GLY A 219 60.24 23.25 -20.53
N LYS A 220 59.06 23.89 -20.57
CA LYS A 220 58.37 24.36 -19.35
C LYS A 220 57.32 23.40 -18.81
N PHE A 221 56.82 22.52 -19.66
CA PHE A 221 55.73 21.62 -19.34
C PHE A 221 56.04 20.20 -19.78
N LEU A 222 55.46 19.25 -19.06
CA LEU A 222 55.28 17.89 -19.55
C LEU A 222 54.00 17.86 -20.39
N ILE A 223 54.02 17.10 -21.49
CA ILE A 223 52.85 16.88 -22.33
C ILE A 223 52.49 15.40 -22.19
N ALA A 224 51.33 15.14 -21.59
CA ALA A 224 50.82 13.79 -21.38
C ALA A 224 49.73 13.45 -22.40
N THR A 225 49.67 12.19 -22.80
CA THR A 225 48.55 11.64 -23.57
C THR A 225 47.52 11.04 -22.62
N ASP A 226 46.28 11.52 -22.73
CA ASP A 226 45.11 10.94 -22.06
C ASP A 226 44.28 10.21 -23.11
N THR A 227 44.53 8.90 -23.16
CA THR A 227 43.93 8.00 -24.15
C THR A 227 42.42 7.86 -23.95
N ASP A 228 41.93 7.96 -22.72
CA ASP A 228 40.53 7.70 -22.39
C ASP A 228 39.66 8.88 -22.83
N ASN A 229 40.13 10.10 -22.58
CA ASN A 229 39.43 11.33 -22.96
C ASN A 229 39.84 11.89 -24.33
N LYS A 230 40.77 11.22 -25.04
CA LYS A 230 41.25 11.60 -26.38
C LYS A 230 41.83 13.01 -26.42
N GLN A 231 42.74 13.31 -25.50
CA GLN A 231 43.30 14.65 -25.33
C GLN A 231 44.78 14.63 -24.95
N LEU A 232 45.43 15.77 -25.14
CA LEU A 232 46.74 16.07 -24.58
C LEU A 232 46.59 16.95 -23.35
N LEU A 233 47.38 16.67 -22.32
CA LEU A 233 47.41 17.44 -21.08
C LEU A 233 48.77 18.11 -20.93
N TRP A 234 48.78 19.40 -20.64
CA TRP A 234 49.97 20.16 -20.29
C TRP A 234 50.10 20.18 -18.77
N ILE A 235 51.14 19.54 -18.27
CA ILE A 235 51.35 19.29 -16.85
C ILE A 235 52.56 20.08 -16.40
N SER A 236 52.40 20.84 -15.32
CA SER A 236 53.52 21.53 -14.67
C SER A 236 54.46 20.50 -14.03
N PRO A 237 55.77 20.54 -14.32
CA PRO A 237 56.73 19.57 -13.77
C PRO A 237 57.01 19.78 -12.28
N VAL A 238 56.61 20.92 -11.70
CA VAL A 238 56.92 21.30 -10.31
C VAL A 238 55.86 20.80 -9.33
N ASP A 239 54.59 20.94 -9.69
CA ASP A 239 53.43 20.65 -8.83
C ASP A 239 52.42 19.71 -9.50
N GLY A 240 52.69 19.25 -10.72
CA GLY A 240 51.85 18.33 -11.49
C GLY A 240 50.53 18.94 -11.98
N ILE A 241 50.26 20.22 -11.74
CA ILE A 241 48.97 20.82 -12.08
C ILE A 241 48.77 20.82 -13.59
N ILE A 242 47.58 20.36 -14.03
CA ILE A 242 47.17 20.41 -15.43
C ILE A 242 46.84 21.87 -15.79
N ALA A 243 47.72 22.49 -16.57
CA ALA A 243 47.58 23.88 -17.01
C ALA A 243 46.64 24.02 -18.22
N ARG A 244 46.59 23.01 -19.10
CA ARG A 244 45.83 23.04 -20.35
C ARG A 244 45.48 21.62 -20.81
N ALA A 245 44.28 21.44 -21.36
CA ALA A 245 43.85 20.22 -22.03
C ALA A 245 43.44 20.51 -23.47
N VAL A 246 43.85 19.68 -24.44
CA VAL A 246 43.59 19.87 -25.87
C VAL A 246 43.07 18.57 -26.49
N LYS A 247 41.82 18.59 -26.99
CA LYS A 247 41.18 17.41 -27.59
C LYS A 247 41.73 17.10 -28.97
N LEU A 248 41.93 15.80 -29.23
CA LEU A 248 42.50 15.27 -30.47
C LEU A 248 41.43 15.00 -31.53
N HIS A 249 41.68 15.43 -32.77
CA HIS A 249 40.71 15.31 -33.87
C HIS A 249 41.36 15.11 -35.25
N LEU A 250 40.58 14.58 -36.20
CA LEU A 250 40.97 14.42 -37.60
C LEU A 250 40.41 15.55 -38.46
N GLY A 251 41.29 16.39 -38.97
CA GLY A 251 40.96 17.49 -39.86
C GLY A 251 40.19 18.62 -39.14
N LYS A 252 38.87 18.50 -39.03
CA LYS A 252 38.02 19.48 -38.34
C LYS A 252 37.82 19.08 -36.87
N ALA A 253 37.74 20.07 -35.99
CA ALA A 253 37.62 19.90 -34.53
C ALA A 253 36.41 19.04 -34.08
N GLU A 254 35.35 18.97 -34.89
CA GLU A 254 34.12 18.20 -34.60
C GLU A 254 34.27 16.69 -34.83
N ASN A 255 35.41 16.22 -35.35
CA ASN A 255 35.65 14.81 -35.65
C ASN A 255 36.72 14.22 -34.72
N PRO A 256 36.35 13.71 -33.53
CA PRO A 256 37.30 13.17 -32.56
C PRO A 256 38.13 12.04 -33.15
N TYR A 257 39.40 11.98 -32.77
CA TYR A 257 40.25 10.87 -33.17
C TYR A 257 39.75 9.55 -32.54
N PRO A 258 39.47 8.50 -33.34
CA PRO A 258 38.80 7.30 -32.83
C PRO A 258 39.72 6.34 -32.06
N PHE A 259 41.04 6.46 -32.23
CA PHE A 259 42.04 5.57 -31.62
C PHE A 259 42.68 6.19 -30.39
N GLY A 260 43.30 5.36 -29.56
CA GLY A 260 44.15 5.83 -28.47
C GLY A 260 45.46 6.44 -28.98
N VAL A 261 46.03 7.41 -28.26
CA VAL A 261 47.42 7.86 -28.45
C VAL A 261 48.18 7.49 -27.19
N PHE A 262 49.33 6.82 -27.35
CA PHE A 262 50.06 6.15 -26.26
C PHE A 262 51.43 6.73 -25.97
N SER A 263 52.02 7.47 -26.91
CA SER A 263 53.30 8.14 -26.68
C SER A 263 53.36 9.43 -27.51
N ILE A 264 54.14 10.40 -27.04
CA ILE A 264 54.31 11.70 -27.67
C ILE A 264 55.75 12.20 -27.48
N THR A 265 56.33 12.76 -28.54
CA THR A 265 57.67 13.33 -28.50
C THR A 265 57.78 14.58 -29.37
N TYR A 266 58.66 15.48 -28.98
CA TYR A 266 58.97 16.69 -29.74
C TYR A 266 60.30 16.54 -30.47
N ASP A 267 60.27 16.64 -31.80
CA ASP A 267 61.47 16.72 -32.61
C ASP A 267 61.89 18.19 -32.76
N SER A 268 62.99 18.56 -32.09
CA SER A 268 63.52 19.93 -32.09
C SER A 268 64.12 20.36 -33.43
N ILE A 269 64.54 19.42 -34.27
CA ILE A 269 65.10 19.70 -35.61
C ILE A 269 63.96 20.01 -36.59
N ARG A 270 62.93 19.17 -36.60
CA ARG A 270 61.76 19.35 -37.48
C ARG A 270 60.75 20.37 -36.93
N ARG A 271 60.84 20.71 -35.64
CA ARG A 271 59.90 21.55 -34.88
C ARG A 271 58.47 21.03 -34.96
N LYS A 272 58.32 19.72 -34.79
CA LYS A 272 57.04 19.00 -34.88
C LYS A 272 56.89 18.06 -33.69
N TYR A 273 55.64 17.84 -33.30
CA TYR A 273 55.32 16.77 -32.36
C TYR A 273 54.90 15.54 -33.15
N PHE A 274 55.48 14.43 -32.73
CA PHE A 274 55.09 13.12 -33.21
C PHE A 274 54.45 12.35 -32.07
N GLY A 275 53.55 11.45 -32.42
CA GLY A 275 52.92 10.53 -31.48
C GLY A 275 52.67 9.19 -32.14
N VAL A 276 52.15 8.25 -31.36
CA VAL A 276 51.74 6.95 -31.88
C VAL A 276 50.38 6.58 -31.34
N SER A 277 49.52 6.11 -32.23
CA SER A 277 48.24 5.50 -31.90
C SER A 277 48.30 3.99 -32.02
N THR A 278 47.20 3.35 -31.62
CA THR A 278 46.95 1.93 -31.86
C THR A 278 47.24 1.48 -33.28
N VAL A 279 47.05 2.35 -34.27
CA VAL A 279 47.06 1.98 -35.69
C VAL A 279 48.07 2.75 -36.52
N SER A 280 48.66 3.84 -36.04
CA SER A 280 49.49 4.70 -36.88
C SER A 280 50.50 5.52 -36.09
N PHE A 281 51.61 5.84 -36.75
CA PHE A 281 52.47 6.95 -36.36
C PHE A 281 51.74 8.26 -36.72
N LEU A 282 51.91 9.30 -35.90
CA LEU A 282 51.13 10.53 -35.97
C LEU A 282 52.04 11.75 -35.99
N GLU A 283 51.68 12.75 -36.79
CA GLU A 283 52.06 14.14 -36.56
C GLU A 283 50.92 14.83 -35.81
N ILE A 284 51.23 15.48 -34.70
CA ILE A 284 50.25 16.10 -33.82
C ILE A 284 50.53 17.61 -33.72
N ASN A 285 49.52 18.43 -33.94
CA ASN A 285 49.57 19.84 -33.56
C ASN A 285 49.05 19.97 -32.11
N PRO A 286 49.92 20.20 -31.11
CA PRO A 286 49.49 20.20 -29.71
C PRO A 286 48.68 21.43 -29.32
N ASP A 287 48.69 22.49 -30.15
CA ASP A 287 47.91 23.69 -29.88
C ASP A 287 46.46 23.56 -30.32
N THR A 288 46.24 22.96 -31.49
CA THR A 288 44.90 22.78 -32.06
C THR A 288 44.31 21.38 -31.83
N GLY A 289 45.14 20.41 -31.45
CA GLY A 289 44.76 18.99 -31.34
C GLY A 289 44.60 18.27 -32.67
N GLN A 290 44.99 18.90 -33.79
CA GLN A 290 44.86 18.27 -35.11
C GLN A 290 45.87 17.13 -35.27
N ILE A 291 45.37 15.95 -35.67
CA ILE A 291 46.17 14.77 -35.97
C ILE A 291 46.29 14.57 -37.48
N THR A 292 47.50 14.26 -37.92
CA THR A 292 47.79 13.74 -39.27
C THR A 292 48.42 12.35 -39.12
N GLU A 293 47.77 11.34 -39.66
CA GLU A 293 48.30 9.97 -39.65
C GLU A 293 49.40 9.80 -40.71
N LEU A 294 50.50 9.18 -40.31
CA LEU A 294 51.64 8.82 -41.16
C LEU A 294 51.64 7.28 -41.33
N PRO A 295 51.14 6.75 -42.45
CA PRO A 295 51.06 5.31 -42.68
C PRO A 295 52.46 4.68 -42.82
N GLY A 296 52.57 3.40 -42.44
CA GLY A 296 53.77 2.58 -42.69
C GLY A 296 54.79 2.48 -41.54
N PHE A 297 54.60 3.21 -40.44
CA PHE A 297 55.50 3.13 -39.28
C PHE A 297 54.87 2.61 -37.98
N GLY A 298 53.57 2.78 -37.80
CA GLY A 298 52.95 2.51 -36.49
C GLY A 298 52.46 1.07 -36.31
N PHE A 299 52.18 0.36 -37.40
CA PHE A 299 51.40 -0.86 -37.36
C PHE A 299 51.70 -1.74 -38.58
N GLY A 300 52.64 -2.67 -38.43
CA GLY A 300 52.98 -3.69 -39.42
C GLY A 300 52.99 -3.24 -40.89
N PRO A 301 52.69 -4.14 -41.83
CA PRO A 301 52.49 -3.77 -43.24
C PRO A 301 51.25 -2.86 -43.42
N PRO A 302 51.26 -1.92 -44.38
CA PRO A 302 50.10 -1.06 -44.66
C PRO A 302 48.79 -1.81 -44.96
N GLU A 303 48.87 -3.03 -45.50
CA GLU A 303 47.69 -3.89 -45.70
C GLU A 303 47.06 -4.30 -44.37
N SER A 304 47.85 -4.79 -43.42
CA SER A 304 47.36 -5.23 -42.11
C SER A 304 46.81 -4.06 -41.30
N GLN A 305 47.45 -2.88 -41.37
CA GLN A 305 46.91 -1.64 -40.78
C GLN A 305 45.50 -1.32 -41.29
N ARG A 306 45.31 -1.39 -42.61
CA ARG A 306 44.00 -1.15 -43.25
C ARG A 306 42.97 -2.20 -42.84
N ILE A 307 43.36 -3.48 -42.77
CA ILE A 307 42.48 -4.58 -42.34
C ILE A 307 42.05 -4.36 -40.89
N TYR A 308 43.00 -4.13 -39.97
CA TYR A 308 42.71 -3.88 -38.56
C TYR A 308 41.70 -2.73 -38.40
N ARG A 309 41.96 -1.59 -39.06
CA ARG A 309 41.05 -0.44 -39.02
C ARG A 309 39.65 -0.79 -39.49
N ASN A 310 39.54 -1.46 -40.64
CA ASN A 310 38.25 -1.83 -41.23
C ASN A 310 37.43 -2.77 -40.33
N LEU A 311 38.10 -3.60 -39.51
CA LEU A 311 37.45 -4.51 -38.56
C LEU A 311 37.10 -3.80 -37.25
N VAL A 312 38.02 -3.00 -36.69
CA VAL A 312 37.88 -2.40 -35.36
C VAL A 312 36.95 -1.19 -35.34
N GLU A 313 36.90 -0.36 -36.39
CA GLU A 313 35.99 0.80 -36.43
C GLU A 313 34.50 0.40 -36.28
N PRO A 314 33.99 -0.63 -36.99
CA PRO A 314 32.68 -1.21 -36.69
C PRO A 314 32.55 -1.72 -35.25
N MET A 315 33.55 -2.43 -34.71
CA MET A 315 33.52 -2.91 -33.33
C MET A 315 33.37 -1.77 -32.32
N ILE A 316 34.08 -0.65 -32.51
CA ILE A 316 33.96 0.54 -31.66
C ILE A 316 32.52 1.07 -31.67
N ARG A 317 31.87 1.10 -32.84
CA ARG A 317 30.45 1.52 -32.94
C ARG A 317 29.51 0.54 -32.24
N VAL A 318 29.73 -0.77 -32.42
CA VAL A 318 28.93 -1.83 -31.77
C VAL A 318 29.07 -1.76 -30.25
N ARG A 319 30.30 -1.67 -29.73
CA ARG A 319 30.57 -1.56 -28.29
C ARG A 319 29.88 -0.32 -27.69
N LYS A 320 30.08 0.85 -28.30
CA LYS A 320 29.44 2.10 -27.86
C LYS A 320 27.90 2.02 -27.92
N GLY A 321 27.35 1.44 -28.99
CA GLY A 321 25.90 1.31 -29.19
C GLY A 321 25.22 0.29 -28.26
N THR A 322 25.97 -0.72 -27.79
CA THR A 322 25.46 -1.75 -26.88
C THR A 322 25.72 -1.43 -25.40
N GLU A 323 26.57 -0.45 -25.10
CA GLU A 323 27.01 -0.08 -23.75
C GLU A 323 27.73 -1.23 -23.00
N ILE A 324 28.39 -2.14 -23.72
CA ILE A 324 29.23 -3.18 -23.12
C ILE A 324 30.62 -2.61 -22.84
N TYR A 325 31.31 -3.20 -21.86
CA TYR A 325 32.57 -2.69 -21.35
C TYR A 325 33.71 -3.01 -22.32
N PHE A 326 33.87 -4.29 -22.66
CA PHE A 326 34.86 -4.78 -23.61
C PHE A 326 34.21 -5.46 -24.81
N LEU A 327 34.87 -5.35 -25.96
CA LEU A 327 34.54 -6.11 -27.17
C LEU A 327 35.82 -6.30 -27.98
N TYR A 328 36.24 -7.56 -28.10
CA TYR A 328 37.53 -7.96 -28.63
C TYR A 328 37.44 -9.28 -29.41
N SER A 329 38.54 -9.67 -30.03
CA SER A 329 38.77 -11.01 -30.56
C SER A 329 40.15 -11.53 -30.14
N ALA A 330 40.21 -12.84 -29.95
CA ALA A 330 41.43 -13.53 -29.60
C ALA A 330 41.48 -14.94 -30.22
N ILE A 331 42.68 -15.51 -30.28
CA ILE A 331 42.91 -16.90 -30.68
C ILE A 331 43.48 -17.71 -29.53
N LEU A 332 43.37 -19.03 -29.64
CA LEU A 332 44.10 -19.97 -28.79
C LEU A 332 45.29 -20.52 -29.58
N VAL A 333 46.50 -20.39 -29.02
CA VAL A 333 47.73 -20.94 -29.58
C VAL A 333 48.34 -22.00 -28.65
N ASP A 334 49.45 -22.61 -29.07
CA ASP A 334 50.25 -23.54 -28.27
C ASP A 334 49.46 -24.73 -27.71
N ARG A 335 48.69 -25.39 -28.58
CA ARG A 335 47.74 -26.46 -28.20
C ARG A 335 46.68 -25.99 -27.20
N GLU A 336 46.24 -24.75 -27.39
CA GLU A 336 45.18 -24.09 -26.61
C GLU A 336 45.56 -23.82 -25.16
N SER A 337 46.83 -23.54 -24.89
CA SER A 337 47.31 -23.14 -23.56
C SER A 337 47.44 -21.64 -23.39
N THR A 338 47.35 -20.86 -24.47
CA THR A 338 47.65 -19.42 -24.43
C THR A 338 46.66 -18.65 -25.28
N ILE A 339 46.09 -17.59 -24.71
CA ILE A 339 45.21 -16.65 -25.42
C ILE A 339 46.07 -15.56 -26.04
N ILE A 340 45.84 -15.23 -27.31
CA ILE A 340 46.45 -14.05 -27.94
C ILE A 340 45.35 -13.12 -28.46
N TYR A 341 45.34 -11.88 -27.97
CA TYR A 341 44.40 -10.84 -28.41
C TYR A 341 44.82 -10.25 -29.75
N ALA A 342 43.87 -10.03 -30.65
CA ALA A 342 44.14 -9.51 -31.99
C ALA A 342 43.35 -8.25 -32.36
N LEU A 343 42.09 -8.16 -31.94
CA LEU A 343 41.25 -6.98 -32.18
C LEU A 343 40.67 -6.55 -30.84
N ASP A 344 40.67 -5.26 -30.54
CA ASP A 344 40.01 -4.73 -29.35
C ASP A 344 39.46 -3.33 -29.65
N SER A 345 38.21 -3.09 -29.26
CA SER A 345 37.48 -1.85 -29.56
C SER A 345 37.43 -0.85 -28.40
N THR A 346 38.12 -1.13 -27.30
CA THR A 346 38.16 -0.26 -26.13
C THR A 346 38.99 0.99 -26.42
N GLN A 347 40.13 0.79 -27.09
CA GLN A 347 40.99 1.86 -27.60
C GLN A 347 41.40 2.87 -26.51
N SER A 348 41.56 2.41 -25.28
CA SER A 348 41.83 3.17 -24.06
C SER A 348 43.19 2.79 -23.47
N ASN A 349 43.51 3.26 -22.27
CA ASN A 349 44.71 2.85 -21.54
C ASN A 349 44.74 1.34 -21.18
N ILE A 350 43.59 0.67 -21.25
CA ILE A 350 43.38 -0.75 -20.96
C ILE A 350 43.20 -1.58 -22.23
N HIS A 351 43.61 -1.01 -23.37
CA HIS A 351 43.57 -1.68 -24.66
C HIS A 351 44.59 -2.82 -24.72
N SER A 352 44.14 -4.01 -25.13
CA SER A 352 45.04 -5.14 -25.40
C SER A 352 45.86 -4.87 -26.65
N ASN A 353 47.19 -5.00 -26.55
CA ASN A 353 48.04 -4.90 -27.73
C ASN A 353 47.78 -6.08 -28.68
N VAL A 354 47.89 -5.82 -29.97
CA VAL A 354 47.82 -6.85 -31.00
C VAL A 354 48.99 -7.80 -30.81
N GLY A 355 48.69 -9.09 -30.70
CA GLY A 355 49.69 -10.11 -30.43
C GLY A 355 50.04 -10.25 -28.95
N TYR A 356 49.38 -9.54 -28.03
CA TYR A 356 49.57 -9.73 -26.60
C TYR A 356 49.13 -11.13 -26.19
N ALA A 357 50.05 -11.91 -25.64
CA ALA A 357 49.79 -13.20 -25.06
C ALA A 357 49.35 -13.03 -23.60
N ASP A 358 48.17 -13.54 -23.29
CA ASP A 358 47.64 -13.57 -21.93
C ASP A 358 48.56 -14.45 -21.06
N PRO A 359 49.07 -13.92 -19.93
CA PRO A 359 49.91 -14.71 -19.02
C PRO A 359 49.11 -15.84 -18.36
N ASP A 360 47.78 -15.68 -18.24
CA ASP A 360 46.91 -16.68 -17.65
C ASP A 360 46.46 -17.72 -18.69
N PRO A 361 46.45 -19.01 -18.32
CA PRO A 361 45.95 -20.04 -19.21
C PRO A 361 44.43 -19.88 -19.43
N PRO A 362 43.92 -20.22 -20.63
CA PRO A 362 42.49 -20.16 -20.93
C PRO A 362 41.71 -21.12 -20.02
N LYS A 363 40.61 -20.62 -19.46
CA LYS A 363 39.64 -21.47 -18.76
C LYS A 363 39.02 -22.50 -19.71
N ASP A 364 38.60 -23.64 -19.17
CA ASP A 364 38.01 -24.74 -19.95
C ASP A 364 36.84 -24.29 -20.84
N ASP A 365 36.02 -23.34 -20.37
CA ASP A 365 34.88 -22.84 -21.13
C ASP A 365 35.27 -22.04 -22.38
N ILE A 366 36.40 -21.31 -22.34
CA ILE A 366 36.94 -20.59 -23.51
C ILE A 366 37.49 -21.60 -24.52
N ARG A 367 38.11 -22.68 -24.03
CA ARG A 367 38.60 -23.77 -24.89
C ARG A 367 37.45 -24.45 -25.62
N ASP A 368 36.34 -24.68 -24.92
CA ASP A 368 35.13 -25.26 -25.48
C ASP A 368 34.53 -24.42 -26.62
N VAL A 369 34.64 -23.09 -26.57
CA VAL A 369 34.16 -22.21 -27.66
C VAL A 369 34.85 -22.54 -28.98
N ILE A 370 36.16 -22.76 -28.96
CA ILE A 370 36.93 -23.13 -30.15
C ILE A 370 36.76 -24.62 -30.47
N LEU A 371 36.98 -25.49 -29.49
CA LEU A 371 36.99 -26.95 -29.68
C LEU A 371 35.63 -27.53 -30.07
N LYS A 372 34.57 -27.07 -29.41
CA LYS A 372 33.20 -27.58 -29.58
C LYS A 372 32.36 -26.70 -30.51
N ARG A 373 32.85 -25.52 -30.87
CA ARG A 373 32.13 -24.50 -31.67
C ARG A 373 30.84 -24.03 -30.98
N GLU A 374 30.86 -24.00 -29.66
CA GLU A 374 29.71 -23.61 -28.85
C GLU A 374 29.83 -22.13 -28.45
N ILE A 375 28.68 -21.45 -28.42
CA ILE A 375 28.62 -20.11 -27.83
C ILE A 375 28.62 -20.26 -26.32
N TYR A 376 29.55 -19.60 -25.65
CA TYR A 376 29.63 -19.60 -24.20
C TYR A 376 29.16 -18.26 -23.64
N LEU A 377 28.37 -18.32 -22.58
CA LEU A 377 27.95 -17.17 -21.80
C LEU A 377 28.26 -17.48 -20.34
N SER A 378 29.21 -16.77 -19.76
CA SER A 378 29.65 -17.01 -18.40
C SER A 378 28.60 -16.56 -17.39
N ASP A 379 28.65 -17.07 -16.17
CA ASP A 379 28.06 -16.38 -15.02
C ASP A 379 28.90 -15.14 -14.65
N ILE A 380 28.54 -14.44 -13.57
CA ILE A 380 29.37 -13.35 -13.06
C ILE A 380 30.59 -13.97 -12.39
N GLU A 381 31.77 -13.72 -12.94
CA GLU A 381 33.04 -14.29 -12.48
C GLU A 381 34.02 -13.20 -12.06
N PRO A 382 34.85 -13.44 -11.03
CA PRO A 382 35.97 -12.57 -10.72
C PRO A 382 37.07 -12.72 -11.76
N TRP A 383 37.60 -11.57 -12.17
CA TRP A 383 38.83 -11.39 -12.93
C TRP A 383 39.80 -10.55 -12.10
N GLU A 384 41.06 -10.98 -12.03
CA GLU A 384 42.06 -10.38 -11.12
C GLU A 384 42.26 -8.89 -11.39
N GLU A 385 42.39 -8.49 -12.66
CA GLU A 385 42.63 -7.09 -13.04
C GLU A 385 41.34 -6.28 -13.24
N TRP A 386 40.25 -6.93 -13.63
CA TRP A 386 39.05 -6.27 -14.17
C TRP A 386 37.84 -6.30 -13.26
N GLY A 387 37.97 -6.96 -12.10
CA GLY A 387 36.88 -7.13 -11.13
C GLY A 387 35.88 -8.19 -11.57
N LEU A 388 34.61 -8.04 -11.17
CA LEU A 388 33.58 -9.02 -11.52
C LEU A 388 33.05 -8.73 -12.92
N LEU A 389 33.23 -9.68 -13.83
CA LEU A 389 32.81 -9.60 -15.22
C LEU A 389 31.75 -10.66 -15.54
N LYS A 390 30.88 -10.32 -16.48
CA LYS A 390 30.06 -11.30 -17.19
C LYS A 390 30.37 -11.21 -18.68
N SER A 391 30.64 -12.35 -19.28
CA SER A 391 31.28 -12.45 -20.59
C SER A 391 30.50 -13.34 -21.53
N ALA A 392 30.52 -13.01 -22.81
CA ALA A 392 30.06 -13.88 -23.89
C ALA A 392 31.18 -14.11 -24.89
N TYR A 393 31.32 -15.36 -25.32
CA TYR A 393 32.33 -15.79 -26.27
C TYR A 393 31.65 -16.52 -27.43
N VAL A 394 31.89 -16.03 -28.64
CA VAL A 394 31.30 -16.58 -29.87
C VAL A 394 32.44 -16.99 -30.82
N PRO A 395 32.43 -18.21 -31.37
CA PRO A 395 33.49 -18.67 -32.26
C PRO A 395 33.50 -17.88 -33.58
N ILE A 396 34.69 -17.52 -34.02
CA ILE A 396 34.99 -16.95 -35.34
C ILE A 396 35.43 -18.10 -36.25
N LEU A 397 34.76 -18.23 -37.38
CA LEU A 397 34.97 -19.34 -38.31
C LEU A 397 35.88 -18.94 -39.47
N ASN A 398 36.70 -19.88 -39.94
CA ASN A 398 37.40 -19.77 -41.22
C ASN A 398 36.47 -20.15 -42.39
N ARG A 399 36.97 -20.09 -43.64
CA ARG A 399 36.19 -20.49 -44.83
C ARG A 399 35.80 -21.97 -44.88
N GLU A 400 36.53 -22.82 -44.17
CA GLU A 400 36.26 -24.26 -44.07
C GLU A 400 35.18 -24.56 -43.01
N GLY A 401 34.77 -23.55 -42.23
CA GLY A 401 33.77 -23.65 -41.17
C GLY A 401 34.34 -24.06 -39.81
N ASP A 402 35.66 -24.11 -39.67
CA ASP A 402 36.35 -24.41 -38.42
C ASP A 402 36.47 -23.17 -37.54
N ALA A 403 36.27 -23.32 -36.23
CA ALA A 403 36.51 -22.25 -35.28
C ALA A 403 38.01 -22.09 -35.07
N VAL A 404 38.54 -20.91 -35.39
CA VAL A 404 39.99 -20.60 -35.32
C VAL A 404 40.30 -19.42 -34.38
N ALA A 405 39.27 -18.68 -33.99
CA ALA A 405 39.34 -17.55 -33.07
C ALA A 405 37.98 -17.44 -32.35
N TYR A 406 37.85 -16.50 -31.42
CA TYR A 406 36.57 -16.14 -30.83
C TYR A 406 36.45 -14.62 -30.70
N SER A 407 35.22 -14.12 -30.68
CA SER A 407 34.91 -12.78 -30.24
C SER A 407 34.41 -12.80 -28.80
N GLY A 408 35.06 -12.03 -27.95
CA GLY A 408 34.69 -11.83 -26.55
C GLY A 408 33.98 -10.49 -26.36
N ALA A 409 32.95 -10.47 -25.51
CA ALA A 409 32.27 -9.28 -25.06
C ALA A 409 32.04 -9.36 -23.55
N ASP A 410 32.38 -8.29 -22.82
CA ASP A 410 32.29 -8.29 -21.36
C ASP A 410 31.49 -7.10 -20.84
N VAL A 411 30.80 -7.30 -19.71
CA VAL A 411 30.21 -6.24 -18.91
C VAL A 411 30.71 -6.35 -17.47
N ASN A 412 31.09 -5.21 -16.88
CA ASN A 412 31.48 -5.14 -15.48
C ASN A 412 30.24 -5.12 -14.57
N ILE A 413 30.33 -5.79 -13.42
CA ILE A 413 29.27 -5.86 -12.41
C ILE A 413 28.80 -4.48 -11.95
N ASP A 414 29.68 -3.49 -11.88
CA ASP A 414 29.37 -2.13 -11.41
C ASP A 414 28.28 -1.49 -12.28
N ILE A 415 28.27 -1.81 -13.57
CA ILE A 415 27.23 -1.38 -14.52
C ILE A 415 25.91 -2.08 -14.21
N ILE A 416 25.95 -3.37 -13.84
CA ILE A 416 24.77 -4.14 -13.43
C ILE A 416 24.25 -3.63 -12.07
N GLU A 417 25.14 -3.39 -11.10
CA GLU A 417 24.81 -2.88 -9.77
C GLU A 417 24.22 -1.48 -9.80
N SER A 418 24.81 -0.57 -10.57
CA SER A 418 24.28 0.79 -10.72
C SER A 418 22.87 0.79 -11.33
N LYS A 419 22.64 0.01 -12.39
CA LYS A 419 21.30 -0.14 -13.00
C LYS A 419 20.32 -0.85 -12.06
N THR A 420 20.75 -1.87 -11.31
CA THR A 420 19.89 -2.55 -10.33
C THR A 420 19.57 -1.67 -9.11
N ARG A 421 20.50 -0.82 -8.65
CA ARG A 421 20.28 0.13 -7.55
C ARG A 421 19.27 1.21 -7.91
N LEU A 422 19.37 1.79 -9.12
CA LEU A 422 18.38 2.75 -9.62
C LEU A 422 16.98 2.11 -9.69
N ALA A 423 16.91 0.89 -10.21
CA ALA A 423 15.67 0.14 -10.33
C ALA A 423 15.10 -0.24 -8.94
N LEU A 424 15.95 -0.61 -7.98
CA LEU A 424 15.56 -0.87 -6.59
C LEU A 424 14.99 0.38 -5.91
N LEU A 425 15.60 1.55 -6.15
CA LEU A 425 15.11 2.82 -5.61
C LEU A 425 13.69 3.12 -6.11
N GLN A 426 13.41 2.88 -7.40
CA GLN A 426 12.07 3.00 -7.97
C GLN A 426 11.07 2.04 -7.31
N VAL A 427 11.45 0.77 -7.12
CA VAL A 427 10.61 -0.24 -6.44
C VAL A 427 10.31 0.19 -5.00
N VAL A 428 11.30 0.71 -4.27
CA VAL A 428 11.12 1.21 -2.90
C VAL A 428 10.16 2.41 -2.87
N ILE A 429 10.30 3.37 -3.79
CA ILE A 429 9.38 4.53 -3.86
C ILE A 429 7.95 4.06 -4.14
N ILE A 430 7.75 3.19 -5.15
CA ILE A 430 6.42 2.66 -5.50
C ILE A 430 5.86 1.87 -4.32
N GLY A 431 6.68 1.03 -3.68
CA GLY A 431 6.31 0.27 -2.49
C GLY A 431 5.91 1.16 -1.31
N LEU A 432 6.62 2.26 -1.08
CA LEU A 432 6.31 3.23 -0.03
C LEU A 432 4.98 3.95 -0.32
N VAL A 433 4.76 4.40 -1.56
CA VAL A 433 3.50 5.02 -1.98
C VAL A 433 2.33 4.04 -1.81
N ALA A 434 2.51 2.79 -2.23
CA ALA A 434 1.52 1.73 -2.06
C ALA A 434 1.26 1.42 -0.57
N LEU A 435 2.29 1.41 0.26
CA LEU A 435 2.18 1.21 1.71
C LEU A 435 1.40 2.36 2.36
N ILE A 436 1.71 3.61 2.03
CA ILE A 436 0.98 4.79 2.55
C ILE A 436 -0.49 4.73 2.11
N ALA A 437 -0.76 4.45 0.84
CA ALA A 437 -2.12 4.28 0.35
C ALA A 437 -2.85 3.14 1.07
N GLY A 438 -2.18 2.00 1.27
CA GLY A 438 -2.72 0.86 2.01
C GLY A 438 -3.00 1.18 3.47
N LEU A 439 -2.14 1.96 4.15
CA LEU A 439 -2.34 2.42 5.51
C LEU A 439 -3.54 3.38 5.62
N LEU A 440 -3.70 4.29 4.66
CA LEU A 440 -4.87 5.17 4.58
C LEU A 440 -6.14 4.35 4.42
N ILE A 441 -6.16 3.39 3.50
CA ILE A 441 -7.30 2.47 3.30
C ILE A 441 -7.58 1.66 4.57
N ALA A 442 -6.54 1.09 5.19
CA ALA A 442 -6.64 0.32 6.44
C ALA A 442 -7.21 1.17 7.58
N TYR A 443 -6.82 2.44 7.68
CA TYR A 443 -7.37 3.40 8.64
C TYR A 443 -8.87 3.61 8.42
N PHE A 444 -9.30 3.89 7.17
CA PHE A 444 -10.72 4.05 6.85
C PHE A 444 -11.55 2.79 7.12
N ILE A 445 -11.02 1.60 6.77
CA ILE A 445 -11.68 0.32 7.05
C ILE A 445 -11.82 0.10 8.56
N THR A 446 -10.74 0.34 9.32
CA THR A 446 -10.75 0.17 10.77
C THR A 446 -11.77 1.09 11.43
N GLU A 447 -11.83 2.36 11.00
CA GLU A 447 -12.82 3.32 11.52
C GLU A 447 -14.25 2.88 11.22
N ARG A 448 -14.49 2.42 9.99
CA ARG A 448 -15.81 1.96 9.53
C ARG A 448 -16.30 0.69 10.26
N LEU A 449 -15.39 -0.18 10.69
CA LEU A 449 -15.72 -1.39 11.46
C LEU A 449 -15.83 -1.13 12.96
N THR A 450 -14.90 -0.39 13.54
CA THR A 450 -14.81 -0.26 15.01
C THR A 450 -15.78 0.76 15.59
N SER A 451 -16.15 1.81 14.85
CA SER A 451 -17.12 2.81 15.32
C SER A 451 -18.52 2.21 15.60
N PRO A 452 -19.15 1.43 14.70
CA PRO A 452 -20.41 0.73 14.99
C PRO A 452 -20.32 -0.24 16.19
N ILE A 453 -19.21 -0.98 16.31
CA ILE A 453 -19.00 -1.91 17.43
C ILE A 453 -18.94 -1.16 18.77
N GLN A 454 -18.30 0.02 18.81
CA GLN A 454 -18.29 0.85 20.02
C GLN A 454 -19.68 1.38 20.37
N LYS A 455 -20.49 1.78 19.38
CA LYS A 455 -21.89 2.19 19.60
C LYS A 455 -22.71 1.03 20.17
N LEU A 456 -22.60 -0.16 19.61
CA LEU A 456 -23.26 -1.37 20.14
C LEU A 456 -22.82 -1.67 21.57
N LYS A 457 -21.52 -1.60 21.86
CA LYS A 457 -20.98 -1.79 23.21
C LYS A 457 -21.59 -0.79 24.20
N GLN A 458 -21.65 0.49 23.84
CA GLN A 458 -22.21 1.54 24.70
C GLN A 458 -23.72 1.36 24.92
N SER A 459 -24.47 0.99 23.88
CA SER A 459 -25.90 0.73 24.03
C SER A 459 -26.20 -0.51 24.86
N ALA A 460 -25.41 -1.58 24.71
CA ALA A 460 -25.50 -2.75 25.57
C ALA A 460 -25.20 -2.42 27.05
N LEU A 461 -24.22 -1.56 27.31
CA LEU A 461 -23.92 -1.08 28.66
C LEU A 461 -25.06 -0.23 29.25
N ARG A 462 -25.75 0.58 28.42
CA ARG A 462 -26.94 1.34 28.86
C ARG A 462 -28.11 0.42 29.23
N VAL A 463 -28.39 -0.59 28.41
CA VAL A 463 -29.40 -1.62 28.73
C VAL A 463 -29.03 -2.33 30.03
N ALA A 464 -27.75 -2.67 30.24
CA ALA A 464 -27.28 -3.29 31.48
C ALA A 464 -27.39 -2.36 32.71
N ALA A 465 -27.37 -1.04 32.51
CA ALA A 465 -27.55 -0.04 33.56
C ALA A 465 -29.03 0.28 33.88
N GLY A 466 -29.98 -0.39 33.22
CA GLY A 466 -31.42 -0.22 33.47
C GLY A 466 -32.12 0.80 32.57
N ASP A 467 -31.43 1.36 31.57
CA ASP A 467 -32.02 2.26 30.56
C ASP A 467 -32.64 1.43 29.42
N PHE A 468 -33.85 0.93 29.65
CA PHE A 468 -34.60 0.11 28.70
C PHE A 468 -35.54 0.95 27.81
N GLY A 469 -35.76 0.50 26.57
CA GLY A 469 -36.74 1.12 25.65
C GLY A 469 -36.14 1.97 24.52
N ASN A 470 -34.83 2.20 24.54
CA ASN A 470 -34.13 2.89 23.46
C ASN A 470 -33.83 1.95 22.27
N GLU A 471 -34.14 2.38 21.04
CA GLU A 471 -33.79 1.63 19.83
C GLU A 471 -32.31 1.75 19.49
N ILE A 472 -31.66 0.61 19.21
CA ILE A 472 -30.23 0.56 18.92
C ILE A 472 -30.06 0.41 17.41
N HIS A 473 -29.92 1.55 16.72
CA HIS A 473 -29.82 1.58 15.27
C HIS A 473 -28.36 1.53 14.77
N VAL A 474 -28.02 0.47 14.03
CA VAL A 474 -26.74 0.32 13.33
C VAL A 474 -26.99 -0.17 11.91
N GLU A 475 -26.68 0.66 10.91
CA GLU A 475 -27.05 0.43 9.52
C GLU A 475 -26.14 -0.57 8.78
N ARG A 476 -24.86 -0.70 9.16
CA ARG A 476 -23.86 -1.56 8.48
C ARG A 476 -22.71 -1.97 9.41
N PRO A 477 -21.97 -3.07 9.10
CA PRO A 477 -22.32 -4.16 8.16
C PRO A 477 -23.52 -5.00 8.63
N ALA A 478 -24.08 -5.84 7.74
CA ALA A 478 -25.35 -6.54 7.94
C ALA A 478 -25.37 -7.42 9.21
N GLU A 479 -24.24 -8.01 9.55
CA GLU A 479 -24.05 -8.81 10.77
C GLU A 479 -24.24 -7.96 12.02
N LEU A 480 -23.74 -6.71 12.03
CA LEU A 480 -23.92 -5.78 13.14
C LEU A 480 -25.35 -5.24 13.23
N THR A 481 -26.03 -5.08 12.10
CA THR A 481 -27.46 -4.73 12.07
C THR A 481 -28.32 -5.83 12.67
N ARG A 482 -28.06 -7.11 12.33
CA ARG A 482 -28.75 -8.24 12.97
C ARG A 482 -28.52 -8.25 14.48
N LEU A 483 -27.29 -8.01 14.92
CA LEU A 483 -26.96 -7.94 16.34
C LEU A 483 -27.65 -6.76 17.04
N SER A 484 -27.71 -5.58 16.41
CA SER A 484 -28.43 -4.42 16.95
C SER A 484 -29.93 -4.71 17.09
N GLY A 485 -30.51 -5.42 16.12
CA GLY A 485 -31.89 -5.90 16.15
C GLY A 485 -32.15 -6.84 17.32
N SER A 486 -31.29 -7.85 17.53
CA SER A 486 -31.41 -8.78 18.66
C SER A 486 -31.26 -8.06 20.01
N LEU A 487 -30.32 -7.12 20.13
CA LEU A 487 -30.12 -6.33 21.35
C LEU A 487 -31.32 -5.42 21.66
N THR A 488 -31.93 -4.85 20.61
CA THR A 488 -33.15 -4.04 20.73
C THR A 488 -34.35 -4.89 21.16
N ALA A 489 -34.51 -6.09 20.60
CA ALA A 489 -35.56 -7.02 21.02
C ALA A 489 -35.42 -7.42 22.49
N LEU A 490 -34.18 -7.69 22.95
CA LEU A 490 -33.88 -7.95 24.35
C LEU A 490 -34.21 -6.74 25.24
N SER A 491 -33.83 -5.52 24.84
CA SER A 491 -34.17 -4.31 25.60
C SER A 491 -35.68 -4.11 25.73
N ARG A 492 -36.47 -4.39 24.68
CA ARG A 492 -37.93 -4.29 24.73
C ARG A 492 -38.55 -5.35 25.65
N SER A 493 -38.10 -6.60 25.56
CA SER A 493 -38.58 -7.67 26.44
C SER A 493 -38.27 -7.39 27.91
N LEU A 494 -37.10 -6.84 28.23
CA LEU A 494 -36.79 -6.39 29.59
C LEU A 494 -37.69 -5.23 30.04
N GLN A 495 -37.96 -4.24 29.15
CA GLN A 495 -38.89 -3.16 29.45
C GLN A 495 -40.30 -3.69 29.75
N GLU A 496 -40.81 -4.62 28.94
CA GLU A 496 -42.11 -5.27 29.15
C GLU A 496 -42.15 -6.08 30.45
N THR A 497 -41.06 -6.79 30.77
CA THR A 497 -40.97 -7.54 32.02
C THR A 497 -40.96 -6.60 33.23
N VAL A 498 -40.21 -5.49 33.17
CA VAL A 498 -40.16 -4.47 34.23
C VAL A 498 -41.51 -3.75 34.38
N THR A 499 -42.20 -3.41 33.29
CA THR A 499 -43.53 -2.79 33.34
C THR A 499 -44.61 -3.77 33.84
N SER A 500 -44.52 -5.05 33.45
CA SER A 500 -45.39 -6.10 33.98
C SER A 500 -45.14 -6.31 35.48
N LEU A 501 -43.89 -6.36 35.93
CA LEU A 501 -43.55 -6.51 37.36
C LEU A 501 -43.96 -5.30 38.20
N THR A 502 -43.84 -4.09 37.67
CA THR A 502 -44.33 -2.87 38.35
C THR A 502 -45.86 -2.82 38.37
N GLY A 503 -46.53 -3.24 37.29
CA GLY A 503 -47.99 -3.40 37.22
C GLY A 503 -48.53 -4.48 38.17
N GLU A 504 -47.85 -5.63 38.28
CA GLU A 504 -48.19 -6.69 39.23
C GLU A 504 -47.93 -6.27 40.67
N ASN A 505 -46.82 -5.57 40.96
CA ASN A 505 -46.59 -4.98 42.28
C ASN A 505 -47.70 -3.98 42.65
N PHE A 506 -48.14 -3.14 41.72
CA PHE A 506 -49.26 -2.22 41.97
C PHE A 506 -50.54 -2.98 42.33
N ARG A 507 -50.83 -4.08 41.61
CA ARG A 507 -51.96 -4.97 41.93
C ARG A 507 -51.81 -5.68 43.27
N LEU A 508 -50.59 -6.06 43.66
CA LEU A 508 -50.30 -6.69 44.95
C LEU A 508 -50.39 -5.69 46.11
N GLU A 509 -49.93 -4.45 45.94
CA GLU A 509 -50.10 -3.36 46.90
C GLU A 509 -51.58 -2.97 47.06
N GLU A 510 -52.33 -2.92 45.96
CA GLU A 510 -53.78 -2.70 46.00
C GLU A 510 -54.50 -3.84 46.74
N LYS A 511 -54.07 -5.09 46.50
CA LYS A 511 -54.57 -6.28 47.23
C LYS A 511 -54.17 -6.26 48.71
N ARG A 512 -52.97 -5.76 49.05
CA ARG A 512 -52.52 -5.56 50.44
C ARG A 512 -53.33 -4.49 51.15
N ARG A 513 -53.52 -3.31 50.53
CA ARG A 513 -54.42 -2.25 51.04
C ARG A 513 -55.84 -2.77 51.23
N LYS A 514 -56.35 -3.54 50.26
CA LYS A 514 -57.67 -4.18 50.35
C LYS A 514 -57.74 -5.17 51.50
N ASN A 515 -56.71 -5.97 51.74
CA ASN A 515 -56.65 -6.94 52.85
C ASN A 515 -56.46 -6.28 54.23
N GLU A 516 -55.67 -5.21 54.33
CA GLU A 516 -55.55 -4.40 55.55
C GLU A 516 -56.89 -3.73 55.89
N LEU A 517 -57.57 -3.18 54.88
CA LEU A 517 -58.94 -2.68 55.01
C LEU A 517 -59.92 -3.80 55.39
N MET A 518 -59.80 -5.00 54.80
CA MET A 518 -60.65 -6.16 55.11
C MET A 518 -60.41 -6.71 56.52
N ASN A 519 -59.20 -6.59 57.07
CA ASN A 519 -58.90 -6.98 58.45
C ASN A 519 -59.41 -5.95 59.46
N LEU A 520 -59.33 -4.65 59.13
CA LEU A 520 -60.00 -3.59 59.88
C LEU A 520 -61.52 -3.82 59.88
N VAL A 521 -62.12 -4.08 58.71
CA VAL A 521 -63.56 -4.35 58.53
C VAL A 521 -64.00 -5.67 59.20
N ARG A 522 -63.18 -6.74 59.18
CA ARG A 522 -63.45 -7.99 59.90
C ARG A 522 -63.51 -7.82 61.41
N SER A 523 -62.77 -6.88 61.98
CA SER A 523 -62.86 -6.58 63.42
C SER A 523 -64.19 -5.91 63.79
N PHE A 524 -64.84 -5.23 62.84
CA PHE A 524 -66.13 -4.57 63.02
C PHE A 524 -67.35 -5.46 62.69
N MET A 525 -67.20 -6.48 61.84
CA MET A 525 -68.32 -7.24 61.25
C MET A 525 -68.54 -8.63 61.90
N LYS A 526 -68.50 -8.73 63.24
CA LYS A 526 -68.86 -9.96 63.97
C LYS A 526 -70.34 -10.02 64.41
N HIS A 527 -71.21 -9.12 63.93
CA HIS A 527 -72.65 -9.14 64.22
C HIS A 527 -73.52 -8.83 62.98
N ARG A 528 -74.37 -9.81 62.62
CA ARG A 528 -75.61 -9.76 61.78
C ARG A 528 -75.46 -9.49 60.27
N SER A 529 -75.80 -10.47 59.40
CA SER A 529 -77.13 -10.91 58.85
C SER A 529 -77.55 -10.07 57.63
N ALA A 530 -77.43 -10.58 56.39
CA ALA A 530 -78.50 -11.17 55.53
C ALA A 530 -79.72 -10.24 55.40
N MET A 531 -80.20 -9.76 54.25
CA MET A 531 -80.25 -10.21 52.85
C MET A 531 -80.74 -9.00 52.02
N ASP A 532 -80.38 -8.82 50.74
CA ASP A 532 -81.16 -8.01 49.79
C ASP A 532 -80.76 -8.33 48.34
N TYR A 533 -81.76 -8.73 47.56
CA TYR A 533 -81.70 -9.17 46.18
C TYR A 533 -82.49 -8.14 45.37
N VAL A 534 -81.86 -7.52 44.36
CA VAL A 534 -82.57 -6.85 43.26
C VAL A 534 -82.18 -7.61 42.01
N ASP A 535 -83.15 -8.29 41.42
CA ASP A 535 -82.98 -9.05 40.20
C ASP A 535 -82.90 -8.09 39.02
N VAL A 536 -81.70 -7.92 38.46
CA VAL A 536 -81.42 -6.98 37.36
C VAL A 536 -81.80 -7.58 36.00
N GLU A 537 -82.29 -8.82 35.97
CA GLU A 537 -82.55 -9.55 34.71
C GLU A 537 -83.97 -9.41 34.17
N GLU A 538 -84.96 -8.95 34.95
CA GLU A 538 -86.31 -8.70 34.44
C GLU A 538 -86.55 -7.21 34.12
N LYS A 539 -86.94 -6.92 32.86
CA LYS A 539 -87.52 -5.62 32.47
C LYS A 539 -88.77 -5.34 33.32
N THR A 540 -88.62 -4.54 34.37
CA THR A 540 -89.73 -4.04 35.19
C THR A 540 -89.76 -2.53 35.10
N ASP A 541 -90.83 -1.97 34.54
CA ASP A 541 -91.03 -0.51 34.41
C ASP A 541 -91.43 0.16 35.75
N PHE A 542 -91.40 -0.60 36.85
CA PHE A 542 -91.84 -0.18 38.18
C PHE A 542 -90.79 -0.50 39.25
N GLY A 543 -90.76 0.33 40.28
CA GLY A 543 -89.94 0.14 41.48
C GLY A 543 -90.78 0.06 42.73
N VAL A 544 -90.30 -0.71 43.72
CA VAL A 544 -90.97 -0.89 45.01
C VAL A 544 -89.96 -0.72 46.13
N TYR A 545 -90.37 0.00 47.18
CA TYR A 545 -89.72 -0.01 48.48
C TYR A 545 -90.73 -0.43 49.54
N GLU A 546 -90.38 -1.41 50.36
CA GLU A 546 -91.24 -1.95 51.40
C GLU A 546 -90.50 -1.98 52.73
N ASP A 547 -91.18 -1.56 53.79
CA ASP A 547 -90.77 -1.73 55.17
C ASP A 547 -91.98 -2.14 56.03
N GLY A 548 -91.78 -2.34 57.34
CA GLY A 548 -92.81 -2.82 58.26
C GLY A 548 -94.05 -1.91 58.38
N GLN A 549 -93.98 -0.64 58.00
CA GLN A 549 -95.09 0.33 58.09
C GLN A 549 -95.58 0.87 56.74
N TYR A 550 -94.74 0.90 55.71
CA TYR A 550 -95.03 1.56 54.43
C TYR A 550 -94.69 0.70 53.24
N THR A 551 -95.51 0.78 52.19
CA THR A 551 -95.20 0.26 50.85
C THR A 551 -95.28 1.40 49.86
N ALA A 552 -94.15 1.73 49.24
CA ALA A 552 -94.04 2.76 48.21
C ALA A 552 -93.81 2.12 46.84
N VAL A 553 -94.61 2.53 45.87
CA VAL A 553 -94.57 2.01 44.50
C VAL A 553 -94.54 3.16 43.51
N TRP A 554 -93.69 3.07 42.49
CA TRP A 554 -93.64 4.05 41.41
C TRP A 554 -93.42 3.36 40.06
N VAL A 555 -93.89 4.00 38.99
CA VAL A 555 -93.73 3.52 37.61
C VAL A 555 -93.07 4.61 36.79
N CYS A 556 -91.96 4.26 36.11
CA CYS A 556 -91.23 5.18 35.26
C CYS A 556 -91.90 5.30 33.88
N CYS A 557 -91.76 6.46 33.25
CA CYS A 557 -92.12 6.63 31.84
C CYS A 557 -91.23 5.71 30.97
N PRO A 558 -91.78 5.05 29.92
CA PRO A 558 -90.98 4.20 29.04
C PRO A 558 -89.87 5.02 28.35
N THR A 559 -88.63 4.53 28.42
CA THR A 559 -87.50 5.14 27.69
C THR A 559 -86.63 4.04 27.07
N ASP A 560 -86.06 4.31 25.89
CA ASP A 560 -85.13 3.38 25.22
C ASP A 560 -83.75 3.30 25.92
N ASP A 561 -83.47 4.18 26.89
CA ASP A 561 -82.21 4.21 27.64
C ASP A 561 -82.33 3.44 28.97
N HIS A 562 -81.98 2.16 28.91
CA HIS A 562 -82.03 1.24 30.04
C HIS A 562 -81.17 1.68 31.24
N LEU A 563 -80.06 2.39 31.01
CA LEU A 563 -79.18 2.86 32.08
C LEU A 563 -79.82 4.04 32.82
N ARG A 564 -80.52 4.92 32.11
CA ARG A 564 -81.28 6.01 32.71
C ARG A 564 -82.43 5.50 33.57
N THR A 565 -83.20 4.52 33.09
CA THR A 565 -84.27 3.89 33.87
C THR A 565 -83.72 3.21 35.13
N THR A 566 -82.63 2.44 35.01
CA THR A 566 -81.97 1.77 36.15
C THR A 566 -81.45 2.78 37.18
N ARG A 567 -80.88 3.90 36.73
CA ARG A 567 -80.41 4.98 37.61
C ARG A 567 -81.57 5.64 38.35
N ILE A 568 -82.67 5.95 37.66
CA ILE A 568 -83.87 6.54 38.28
C ILE A 568 -84.43 5.60 39.35
N HIS A 569 -84.55 4.29 39.09
CA HIS A 569 -84.98 3.33 40.11
C HIS A 569 -84.05 3.31 41.33
N SER A 570 -82.73 3.32 41.12
CA SER A 570 -81.74 3.34 42.21
C SER A 570 -81.86 4.63 43.06
N ASP A 571 -81.98 5.78 42.42
CA ASP A 571 -82.07 7.07 43.12
C ASP A 571 -83.39 7.20 43.89
N LEU A 572 -84.52 6.80 43.29
CA LEU A 572 -85.84 6.80 43.92
C LEU A 572 -85.96 5.77 45.07
N PHE A 573 -85.29 4.62 44.97
CA PHE A 573 -85.22 3.66 46.07
C PHE A 573 -84.49 4.25 47.28
N ARG A 574 -83.37 4.95 47.05
CA ARG A 574 -82.61 5.63 48.12
C ARG A 574 -83.39 6.77 48.75
N ILE A 575 -84.10 7.56 47.95
CA ILE A 575 -84.98 8.64 48.42
C ILE A 575 -86.11 8.05 49.25
N SER A 576 -86.78 7.00 48.76
CA SER A 576 -87.89 6.34 49.45
C SER A 576 -87.45 5.73 50.78
N ARG A 577 -86.33 5.00 50.81
CA ARG A 577 -85.75 4.46 52.04
C ARG A 577 -85.46 5.54 53.07
N ARG A 578 -84.94 6.69 52.64
CA ARG A 578 -84.56 7.78 53.54
C ARG A 578 -85.77 8.57 54.05
N LEU A 579 -86.72 8.91 53.18
CA LEU A 579 -87.89 9.69 53.55
C LEU A 579 -88.87 8.85 54.37
N LEU A 580 -89.12 7.59 54.02
CA LEU A 580 -90.07 6.75 54.75
C LEU A 580 -89.56 6.32 56.14
N SER A 581 -88.24 6.40 56.39
CA SER A 581 -87.67 6.16 57.72
C SER A 581 -87.55 7.40 58.60
N GLN A 582 -87.69 8.62 58.06
CA GLN A 582 -87.42 9.87 58.79
C GLN A 582 -88.55 10.91 58.72
N ARG A 583 -89.26 11.01 57.59
CA ARG A 583 -90.32 11.99 57.28
C ARG A 583 -91.27 11.44 56.21
N SER A 584 -92.09 10.46 56.60
CA SER A 584 -92.96 9.72 55.67
C SER A 584 -94.02 10.61 55.01
N ASP A 585 -94.50 11.63 55.72
CA ASP A 585 -95.47 12.64 55.26
C ASP A 585 -94.99 13.48 54.07
N GLN A 586 -93.66 13.58 53.87
CA GLN A 586 -93.06 14.36 52.79
C GLN A 586 -92.76 13.54 51.54
N TRP A 587 -93.01 12.22 51.56
CA TRP A 587 -92.64 11.33 50.47
C TRP A 587 -93.41 11.67 49.19
N LEU A 588 -94.75 11.72 49.23
CA LEU A 588 -95.54 11.99 48.02
C LEU A 588 -95.26 13.39 47.47
N ALA A 589 -95.12 14.39 48.34
CA ALA A 589 -94.77 15.76 47.95
C ALA A 589 -93.41 15.84 47.23
N THR A 590 -92.46 14.95 47.57
CA THR A 590 -91.15 14.85 46.92
C THR A 590 -91.23 14.14 45.58
N MET A 591 -92.14 13.16 45.44
CA MET A 591 -92.32 12.39 44.21
C MET A 591 -93.17 13.13 43.16
N LYS A 592 -94.13 13.95 43.61
CA LYS A 592 -95.10 14.65 42.76
C LYS A 592 -94.49 15.40 41.57
N PRO A 593 -93.42 16.21 41.71
CA PRO A 593 -92.87 16.96 40.58
C PRO A 593 -92.29 16.07 39.47
N MET A 594 -92.04 14.79 39.76
CA MET A 594 -91.53 13.82 38.80
C MET A 594 -92.66 13.09 38.06
N VAL A 595 -93.90 13.14 38.57
CA VAL A 595 -95.09 12.55 37.94
C VAL A 595 -95.51 13.40 36.72
N GLY A 596 -95.61 12.76 35.56
CA GLY A 596 -95.83 13.37 34.24
C GLY A 596 -94.57 13.74 33.46
N HIS A 597 -93.38 13.63 34.09
CA HIS A 597 -92.09 13.84 33.42
C HIS A 597 -91.27 12.55 33.37
N ASP A 598 -90.82 12.05 34.53
CA ASP A 598 -90.02 10.83 34.63
C ASP A 598 -90.84 9.64 35.17
N LEU A 599 -91.98 9.90 35.82
CA LEU A 599 -92.89 8.89 36.40
C LEU A 599 -94.29 9.00 35.81
N HIS A 600 -94.96 7.86 35.59
CA HIS A 600 -96.39 7.83 35.26
C HIS A 600 -97.27 8.04 36.49
N PHE A 601 -96.87 7.48 37.63
CA PHE A 601 -97.52 7.71 38.92
C PHE A 601 -96.62 7.25 40.08
N ALA A 602 -96.98 7.70 41.29
CA ALA A 602 -96.39 7.29 42.55
C ALA A 602 -97.49 7.01 43.58
N VAL A 603 -97.39 5.87 44.28
CA VAL A 603 -98.35 5.43 45.30
C VAL A 603 -97.63 5.16 46.61
N LEU A 604 -98.14 5.70 47.70
CA LEU A 604 -97.72 5.37 49.05
C LEU A 604 -98.87 4.71 49.81
N ILE A 605 -98.59 3.55 50.38
CA ILE A 605 -99.56 2.77 51.12
C ILE A 605 -99.11 2.63 52.57
N TYR A 606 -99.99 3.02 53.48
CA TYR A 606 -99.81 2.93 54.93
C TYR A 606 -100.39 1.59 55.39
N ARG A 607 -99.53 0.61 55.68
CA ARG A 607 -99.93 -0.79 55.88
C ARG A 607 -100.74 -1.02 57.17
N ASP A 608 -100.52 -0.18 58.17
CA ASP A 608 -101.18 -0.23 59.48
C ASP A 608 -102.53 0.53 59.50
N ALA A 609 -102.62 1.65 58.78
CA ALA A 609 -103.78 2.54 58.79
C ALA A 609 -104.79 2.28 57.64
N GLY A 610 -104.41 1.55 56.59
CA GLY A 610 -105.25 1.35 55.41
C GLY A 610 -105.50 2.65 54.62
N ARG A 611 -104.58 3.61 54.74
CA ARG A 611 -104.56 4.87 53.98
C ARG A 611 -103.68 4.71 52.75
N VAL A 612 -104.10 5.28 51.63
CA VAL A 612 -103.39 5.25 50.35
C VAL A 612 -103.34 6.66 49.79
N GLU A 613 -102.13 7.14 49.56
CA GLU A 613 -101.86 8.42 48.93
C GLU A 613 -101.28 8.17 47.53
N ILE A 614 -101.78 8.89 46.53
CA ILE A 614 -101.40 8.69 45.13
C ILE A 614 -101.26 10.01 44.38
N ALA A 615 -100.25 10.09 43.52
CA ALA A 615 -100.07 11.14 42.52
C ALA A 615 -100.00 10.52 41.12
N VAL A 616 -100.81 11.02 40.19
CA VAL A 616 -101.01 10.52 38.82
C VAL A 616 -100.96 11.66 37.80
N ASP A 617 -100.61 11.34 36.55
CA ASP A 617 -100.64 12.28 35.42
C ASP A 617 -101.78 11.92 34.45
N GLY A 618 -103.01 12.35 34.78
CA GLY A 618 -104.21 12.16 33.95
C GLY A 618 -105.33 11.32 34.60
N PRO A 619 -106.52 11.24 33.97
CA PRO A 619 -107.71 10.63 34.55
C PRO A 619 -107.49 9.15 34.85
N THR A 620 -107.47 8.83 36.14
CA THR A 620 -107.12 7.52 36.69
C THR A 620 -108.21 7.07 37.66
N THR A 621 -108.67 5.83 37.51
CA THR A 621 -109.58 5.20 38.47
C THR A 621 -108.77 4.33 39.44
N VAL A 622 -108.94 4.55 40.74
CA VAL A 622 -108.31 3.77 41.80
C VAL A 622 -109.37 2.91 42.49
N TYR A 623 -109.08 1.60 42.62
CA TYR A 623 -109.90 0.67 43.36
C TYR A 623 -109.18 0.20 44.61
N LEU A 624 -109.81 0.39 45.76
CA LEU A 624 -109.30 -0.04 47.05
C LEU A 624 -110.11 -1.26 47.49
N ALA A 625 -109.49 -2.43 47.54
CA ALA A 625 -110.15 -3.68 47.90
C ALA A 625 -109.77 -4.12 49.32
N SER A 626 -110.80 -4.46 50.08
CA SER A 626 -110.71 -5.12 51.38
C SER A 626 -111.31 -6.53 51.31
N ASP A 627 -111.24 -7.30 52.40
CA ASP A 627 -111.81 -8.65 52.47
C ASP A 627 -113.35 -8.68 52.24
N GLN A 628 -114.06 -7.54 52.30
CA GLN A 628 -115.53 -7.47 52.24
C GLN A 628 -116.11 -6.43 51.26
N SER A 629 -115.33 -5.44 50.80
CA SER A 629 -115.82 -4.37 49.91
C SER A 629 -114.72 -3.80 49.02
N VAL A 630 -115.14 -3.25 47.88
CA VAL A 630 -114.28 -2.52 46.91
C VAL A 630 -114.81 -1.11 46.76
N GLN A 631 -113.95 -0.11 46.97
CA GLN A 631 -114.27 1.30 46.72
C GLN A 631 -113.62 1.77 45.43
N ARG A 632 -114.40 2.39 44.55
CA ARG A 632 -113.95 3.01 43.30
C ARG A 632 -113.86 4.52 43.48
N GLN A 633 -112.69 5.10 43.18
CA GLN A 633 -112.41 6.53 43.25
C GLN A 633 -111.83 7.02 41.92
N SER A 634 -112.24 8.20 41.44
CA SER A 634 -111.67 8.81 40.23
C SER A 634 -110.70 9.93 40.64
N VAL A 635 -109.52 9.95 40.03
CA VAL A 635 -108.38 10.79 40.41
C VAL A 635 -107.71 11.34 39.16
N ASP A 636 -107.65 12.67 39.04
CA ASP A 636 -107.05 13.31 37.85
C ASP A 636 -105.60 13.77 38.09
N SER A 637 -105.20 13.99 39.35
CA SER A 637 -103.85 14.46 39.70
C SER A 637 -103.35 13.91 41.03
N GLU A 638 -104.12 14.06 42.11
CA GLU A 638 -103.79 13.53 43.43
C GLU A 638 -105.00 12.97 44.15
N GLY A 639 -104.77 11.94 44.95
CA GLY A 639 -105.79 11.30 45.75
C GLY A 639 -105.26 10.82 47.09
N ASP A 640 -106.08 10.98 48.13
CA ASP A 640 -105.82 10.45 49.46
C ASP A 640 -107.08 9.76 49.95
N PHE A 641 -106.97 8.46 50.18
CA PHE A 641 -108.10 7.59 50.42
C PHE A 641 -107.83 6.69 51.61
N SER A 642 -108.88 6.30 52.32
CA SER A 642 -108.76 5.32 53.40
C SER A 642 -109.90 4.31 53.36
N ILE A 643 -109.54 3.04 53.53
CA ILE A 643 -110.48 1.94 53.70
C ILE A 643 -109.95 1.03 54.81
N LYS A 644 -110.85 0.49 55.64
CA LYS A 644 -110.44 -0.41 56.72
C LYS A 644 -109.86 -1.70 56.13
N SER A 645 -108.61 -2.01 56.47
CA SER A 645 -107.91 -3.24 56.08
C SER A 645 -107.75 -3.41 54.56
N VAL A 646 -107.04 -2.48 53.92
CA VAL A 646 -106.67 -2.60 52.50
C VAL A 646 -105.89 -3.90 52.30
N ARG A 647 -106.36 -4.75 51.39
CA ARG A 647 -105.67 -5.98 50.96
C ARG A 647 -105.05 -5.84 49.58
N ALA A 648 -105.66 -5.01 48.74
CA ALA A 648 -105.16 -4.72 47.40
C ALA A 648 -105.51 -3.29 46.98
N VAL A 649 -104.61 -2.69 46.22
CA VAL A 649 -104.81 -1.41 45.54
C VAL A 649 -104.66 -1.65 44.04
N TYR A 650 -105.69 -1.28 43.27
CA TYR A 650 -105.66 -1.33 41.82
C TYR A 650 -105.72 0.09 41.28
N VAL A 651 -104.84 0.39 40.33
CA VAL A 651 -104.77 1.71 39.67
C VAL A 651 -104.95 1.48 38.17
N GLU A 652 -105.98 2.07 37.58
CA GLU A 652 -106.34 1.95 36.17
C GLU A 652 -106.36 3.32 35.49
N GLN A 653 -105.63 3.48 34.39
CA GLN A 653 -105.54 4.73 33.64
C GLN A 653 -105.97 4.49 32.17
N GLY A 654 -106.97 5.25 31.69
CA GLY A 654 -107.61 5.09 30.37
C GLY A 654 -109.08 4.66 30.41
N ALA A 655 -109.75 4.60 29.26
CA ALA A 655 -111.18 4.28 29.16
C ALA A 655 -111.43 2.76 29.21
N GLN A 656 -111.75 2.22 30.38
CA GLN A 656 -112.16 0.82 30.56
C GLN A 656 -113.54 0.69 31.23
N PRO A 657 -114.31 -0.40 30.98
CA PRO A 657 -115.61 -0.63 31.61
C PRO A 657 -115.47 -0.91 33.13
N ASP A 658 -116.52 -0.60 33.91
CA ASP A 658 -116.54 -0.79 35.37
C ASP A 658 -116.34 -2.26 35.77
N ARG A 659 -115.29 -2.55 36.55
CA ARG A 659 -114.87 -3.91 36.92
C ARG A 659 -115.11 -4.25 38.39
N THR A 660 -115.90 -3.46 39.10
CA THR A 660 -116.11 -3.62 40.54
C THR A 660 -116.61 -5.03 40.91
N SER A 661 -117.34 -5.70 40.01
CA SER A 661 -117.83 -7.08 40.19
C SER A 661 -116.75 -8.17 40.04
N GLU A 662 -115.70 -7.95 39.23
CA GLU A 662 -114.58 -8.90 39.06
C GLU A 662 -113.63 -8.91 40.26
N MET A 663 -113.64 -7.83 41.06
CA MET A 663 -112.72 -7.64 42.20
C MET A 663 -113.33 -8.03 43.55
N GLN A 664 -114.55 -8.60 43.56
CA GLN A 664 -115.19 -9.08 44.78
C GLN A 664 -114.72 -10.50 45.12
N GLY A 665 -113.94 -10.65 46.21
CA GLY A 665 -113.46 -11.93 46.72
C GLY A 665 -112.13 -11.84 47.45
N LYS A 666 -111.64 -12.97 48.01
CA LYS A 666 -110.31 -13.03 48.64
C LYS A 666 -109.22 -12.91 47.56
N PRO A 667 -108.34 -11.88 47.62
CA PRO A 667 -107.32 -11.67 46.60
C PRO A 667 -106.28 -12.81 46.59
N GLN A 668 -105.84 -13.24 45.40
CA GLN A 668 -104.78 -14.25 45.24
C GLN A 668 -103.44 -13.58 44.90
N ALA A 669 -102.35 -14.04 45.53
CA ALA A 669 -101.01 -13.47 45.41
C ALA A 669 -100.43 -13.56 43.99
N ARG A 670 -100.42 -12.43 43.26
CA ARG A 670 -99.69 -12.23 42.00
C ARG A 670 -99.32 -10.75 41.85
N ILE A 671 -98.03 -10.41 41.73
CA ILE A 671 -97.64 -9.14 41.09
C ILE A 671 -97.67 -9.41 39.59
N LYS A 672 -98.71 -8.95 38.89
CA LYS A 672 -98.73 -8.99 37.43
C LYS A 672 -98.20 -7.67 36.88
N LYS A 673 -97.19 -7.76 36.03
CA LYS A 673 -96.63 -6.65 35.25
C LYS A 673 -97.73 -5.76 34.67
N PHE A 674 -97.43 -4.46 34.61
CA PHE A 674 -98.06 -3.49 33.71
C PHE A 674 -98.29 -4.15 32.35
N LYS A 675 -99.54 -4.47 32.01
CA LYS A 675 -99.88 -5.20 30.78
C LYS A 675 -100.94 -4.45 30.02
N GLU A 676 -100.59 -4.00 28.81
CA GLU A 676 -101.60 -3.68 27.79
C GLU A 676 -102.35 -4.97 27.45
N LYS A 677 -103.67 -4.96 27.61
CA LYS A 677 -104.50 -6.02 27.03
C LYS A 677 -104.57 -5.78 25.52
N PRO A 678 -104.36 -6.81 24.67
CA PRO A 678 -104.49 -6.62 23.24
C PRO A 678 -105.91 -6.13 22.91
N GLY A 679 -106.02 -4.92 22.34
CA GLY A 679 -107.28 -4.32 21.92
C GLY A 679 -107.91 -3.29 22.87
N MET A 680 -107.24 -2.85 23.95
CA MET A 680 -107.71 -1.72 24.78
C MET A 680 -106.56 -0.77 25.15
N GLU A 681 -106.73 0.54 24.91
CA GLU A 681 -105.80 1.61 25.32
C GLU A 681 -105.95 1.96 26.81
N GLY A 682 -105.56 1.04 27.69
CA GLY A 682 -105.57 1.29 29.14
C GLY A 682 -104.51 0.51 29.90
N ARG A 683 -103.92 1.14 30.91
CA ARG A 683 -102.82 0.62 31.73
C ARG A 683 -103.30 0.31 33.15
N MET A 684 -102.82 -0.79 33.74
CA MET A 684 -103.25 -1.27 35.06
C MET A 684 -102.06 -1.67 35.93
N LEU A 685 -102.07 -1.23 37.20
CA LEU A 685 -101.20 -1.72 38.27
C LEU A 685 -102.02 -2.39 39.37
N GLU A 686 -101.56 -3.57 39.79
CA GLU A 686 -102.11 -4.33 40.92
C GLU A 686 -101.05 -4.43 42.02
N VAL A 687 -101.34 -3.85 43.19
CA VAL A 687 -100.48 -3.91 44.39
C VAL A 687 -101.23 -4.68 45.47
N LEU A 688 -100.68 -5.82 45.90
CA LEU A 688 -101.20 -6.65 46.97
C LEU A 688 -100.37 -6.42 48.24
N LEU A 689 -101.03 -6.21 49.39
CA LEU A 689 -100.41 -5.72 50.63
C LEU A 689 -100.20 -6.77 51.73
#